data_AF-A0A090CZ01-F1
#
_entry.id   AF-A0A090CZ01-F1
#
_cell.length_a   1.000
_cell.length_b   1.000
_cell.length_c   1.000
_cell.angle_alpha   90.00
_cell.angle_beta   90.00
_cell.angle_gamma   90.00
#
_symmetry.space_group_name_H-M   'P 1'
#
loop_
_entity.id
_entity.type
_entity.pdbx_description
1 polymer ?
#
loop_
_entity_poly.entity_id
_entity_poly.type
_entity_poly.pdbx_seq_one_letter_code
_entity_poly.pdbx_strand_id
1 'polypeptide(L)'
;MLSLNINNTLLNGFEKKLPLLLRKPFLLLTNSSFFKFLKKLVVTKGRQKKLFREWMQALDLLEEIPVKFPLKGQKIQADYKKHLESVDRLLETLKDSQEEAYYSLKQKRISLGYRIGKIHGGEDPGFPDESLYEKLKKRVLSFQNKKILTNRDLLALKTTSQFANFAALLLENKKIFNDYANWVFRDGNIPEAFIEYPSTVRKLIDCNLAGRIGRINEYHLKIEERVSPDASFKEKVLTLPINGVSTSLLDRTKEIVFQGNYALTLDQVFSIFKNKEFEIGNIEYLQAGIMNWNTHQWGYYDAVKKRIIPIDLTHLYWWEELPYFEILDKKEAEERFGIHLNGTCWCALASATRLAPRLDYENTHAFMEVAIPRGDSSYAVYSFGKVATKFPGSFLETLEIFGRNLHATLAYPDDNVYYSHRSYACHPFILTETQGHQLMNLIKRDFLKGRQGNFVYQIESENCAKWVHETLAEVLSENEIPEMFRMRLLDTEPEGVVSHIFKIIKKLPDSWQTPVLTFFHLPMGALKETWIIENGKKVCKSLRFHDFWKTGIVFLPAMLHKCKDEGRLPRASGMVELISHLYTHCKVPSMKQYLFKKTKFLFERWSFVKQQHQLLFEYKKEGFLRNRKFLKPAVKGQT
;
A
#
# COMPACT_ATOMS: atom_id res chain seq x y z
N MET A 1 -30.15 22.65 -37.08
CA MET A 1 -29.78 23.44 -38.27
C MET A 1 -28.37 23.96 -38.06
N LEU A 2 -27.58 24.00 -39.15
CA LEU A 2 -26.13 24.23 -39.26
C LEU A 2 -25.26 23.00 -38.95
N SER A 3 -25.27 22.11 -39.95
CA SER A 3 -24.25 21.11 -40.24
C SER A 3 -22.93 21.77 -40.66
N LEU A 4 -21.83 21.40 -40.00
CA LEU A 4 -20.48 21.61 -40.53
C LEU A 4 -19.81 20.25 -40.67
N ASN A 5 -19.66 19.90 -41.95
CA ASN A 5 -19.02 18.71 -42.49
C ASN A 5 -17.53 18.76 -42.17
N ILE A 6 -17.03 17.90 -41.27
CA ILE A 6 -15.60 17.74 -41.01
C ILE A 6 -15.13 16.49 -41.74
N ASN A 7 -14.31 16.74 -42.76
CA ASN A 7 -13.69 15.79 -43.65
C ASN A 7 -12.87 14.71 -42.91
N ASN A 8 -13.04 13.48 -43.38
CA ASN A 8 -12.33 12.24 -43.06
C ASN A 8 -10.85 12.24 -43.51
N THR A 9 -10.05 13.24 -43.14
CA THR A 9 -8.65 13.35 -43.60
C THR A 9 -7.65 13.67 -42.49
N LEU A 10 -7.98 13.35 -41.23
CA LEU A 10 -7.11 13.55 -40.06
C LEU A 10 -6.73 12.25 -39.31
N LEU A 11 -7.16 11.08 -39.79
CA LEU A 11 -6.82 9.77 -39.20
C LEU A 11 -5.61 9.06 -39.84
N ASN A 12 -5.08 9.54 -40.96
CA ASN A 12 -3.87 8.98 -41.60
C ASN A 12 -2.56 9.75 -41.28
N GLY A 13 -2.61 10.70 -40.33
CA GLY A 13 -1.47 11.56 -39.98
C GLY A 13 -0.65 11.10 -38.76
N PHE A 14 -1.17 10.18 -37.95
CA PHE A 14 -0.52 9.80 -36.69
C PHE A 14 0.54 8.69 -36.85
N GLU A 15 0.41 7.80 -37.83
CA GLU A 15 1.43 6.78 -38.13
C GLU A 15 2.71 7.33 -38.78
N LYS A 16 2.71 8.60 -39.26
CA LYS A 16 3.86 9.21 -39.95
C LYS A 16 4.73 10.14 -39.10
N LYS A 17 4.36 10.47 -37.86
CA LYS A 17 5.16 11.36 -36.99
C LYS A 17 6.04 10.65 -35.96
N LEU A 18 5.68 9.45 -35.52
CA LEU A 18 6.57 8.60 -34.69
C LEU A 18 7.88 8.18 -35.41
N PRO A 19 7.91 7.99 -36.75
CA PRO A 19 9.14 7.72 -37.47
C PRO A 19 10.14 8.89 -37.48
N LEU A 20 9.76 10.14 -37.30
CA LEU A 20 10.67 11.30 -37.49
C LEU A 20 11.58 11.54 -36.28
N LEU A 21 11.09 11.29 -35.06
CA LEU A 21 11.89 11.37 -33.83
C LEU A 21 12.79 10.13 -33.66
N LEU A 22 12.33 8.95 -34.08
CA LEU A 22 13.18 7.76 -34.17
C LEU A 22 14.15 7.83 -35.36
N ARG A 23 13.84 8.55 -36.44
CA ARG A 23 14.74 8.69 -37.59
C ARG A 23 15.91 9.63 -37.35
N LYS A 24 15.79 10.71 -36.59
CA LYS A 24 16.89 11.69 -36.47
C LYS A 24 18.15 11.16 -35.76
N PRO A 25 18.06 10.42 -34.64
CA PRO A 25 19.23 9.77 -34.04
C PRO A 25 19.74 8.60 -34.90
N PHE A 26 18.82 7.85 -35.53
CA PHE A 26 19.16 6.59 -36.21
C PHE A 26 19.58 6.73 -37.69
N LEU A 27 19.10 7.73 -38.44
CA LEU A 27 19.58 8.06 -39.80
C LEU A 27 21.01 8.62 -39.78
N LEU A 28 21.46 9.18 -38.65
CA LEU A 28 22.85 9.61 -38.49
C LEU A 28 23.83 8.42 -38.41
N LEU A 29 23.35 7.18 -38.27
CA LEU A 29 24.18 6.01 -37.96
C LEU A 29 24.38 5.02 -39.11
N THR A 30 23.68 5.17 -40.24
CA THR A 30 23.89 4.29 -41.41
C THR A 30 25.04 4.75 -42.32
N ASN A 31 25.65 5.90 -42.03
CA ASN A 31 26.74 6.47 -42.82
C ASN A 31 28.10 6.30 -42.13
N SER A 32 28.99 5.48 -42.71
CA SER A 32 30.35 5.22 -42.19
C SER A 32 31.22 6.48 -42.08
N SER A 33 30.87 7.56 -42.79
CA SER A 33 31.54 8.86 -42.72
C SER A 33 31.24 9.65 -41.44
N PHE A 34 30.05 9.49 -40.84
CA PHE A 34 29.66 10.19 -39.61
C PHE A 34 30.42 9.66 -38.39
N PHE A 35 30.81 8.38 -38.40
CA PHE A 35 31.64 7.79 -37.34
C PHE A 35 33.12 8.17 -37.45
N LYS A 36 33.65 8.34 -38.67
CA LYS A 36 34.96 8.99 -38.86
C LYS A 36 34.93 10.44 -38.34
N PHE A 37 33.79 11.11 -38.41
CA PHE A 37 33.59 12.45 -37.83
C PHE A 37 33.44 12.42 -36.29
N LEU A 38 32.78 11.42 -35.70
CA LEU A 38 32.70 11.22 -34.23
C LEU A 38 34.05 10.87 -33.60
N LYS A 39 34.90 10.07 -34.26
CA LYS A 39 36.29 9.82 -33.81
C LYS A 39 37.18 11.07 -33.90
N LYS A 40 36.86 12.01 -34.80
CA LYS A 40 37.63 13.24 -35.02
C LYS A 40 37.21 14.41 -34.12
N LEU A 41 36.00 14.34 -33.57
CA LEU A 41 35.56 15.28 -32.55
C LEU A 41 36.06 14.78 -31.20
N VAL A 42 36.99 15.53 -30.61
CA VAL A 42 37.13 15.62 -29.15
C VAL A 42 35.77 16.07 -28.63
N VAL A 43 34.89 15.11 -28.35
CA VAL A 43 33.50 15.37 -27.98
C VAL A 43 33.54 15.98 -26.58
N THR A 44 33.26 17.27 -26.47
CA THR A 44 33.08 17.93 -25.17
C THR A 44 32.07 17.14 -24.35
N LYS A 45 32.34 16.95 -23.03
CA LYS A 45 31.50 16.16 -22.11
C LYS A 45 29.98 16.45 -22.24
N GLY A 46 29.61 17.69 -22.59
CA GLY A 46 28.22 18.10 -22.84
C GLY A 46 27.54 17.44 -24.04
N ARG A 47 28.26 17.20 -25.15
CA ARG A 47 27.72 16.50 -26.33
C ARG A 47 27.50 15.00 -26.05
N GLN A 48 28.41 14.36 -25.33
CA GLN A 48 28.24 12.96 -24.89
C GLN A 48 27.01 12.80 -23.98
N LYS A 49 26.83 13.70 -23.00
CA LYS A 49 25.65 13.69 -22.12
C LYS A 49 24.34 13.92 -22.86
N LYS A 50 24.33 14.74 -23.92
CA LYS A 50 23.15 14.93 -24.77
C LYS A 50 22.84 13.66 -25.57
N LEU A 51 23.84 13.09 -26.25
CA LEU A 51 23.69 11.86 -27.04
C LEU A 51 23.20 10.70 -26.17
N PHE A 52 23.78 10.52 -24.98
CA PHE A 52 23.32 9.52 -24.02
C PHE A 52 21.84 9.68 -23.66
N ARG A 53 21.38 10.91 -23.37
CA ARG A 53 19.96 11.17 -23.06
C ARG A 53 19.04 10.85 -24.22
N GLU A 54 19.42 11.22 -25.45
CA GLU A 54 18.65 10.91 -26.66
C GLU A 54 18.54 9.39 -26.88
N TRP A 55 19.62 8.65 -26.62
CA TRP A 55 19.61 7.18 -26.70
C TRP A 55 18.74 6.54 -25.62
N MET A 56 18.84 6.99 -24.37
CA MET A 56 18.00 6.48 -23.29
C MET A 56 16.52 6.71 -23.61
N GLN A 57 16.16 7.90 -24.09
CA GLN A 57 14.79 8.21 -24.53
C GLN A 57 14.34 7.31 -25.69
N ALA A 58 15.20 7.05 -26.66
CA ALA A 58 14.86 6.16 -27.78
C ALA A 58 14.63 4.71 -27.32
N LEU A 59 15.43 4.22 -26.37
CA LEU A 59 15.26 2.89 -25.79
C LEU A 59 14.00 2.81 -24.92
N ASP A 60 13.66 3.87 -24.19
CA ASP A 60 12.41 3.96 -23.43
C ASP A 60 11.20 3.94 -24.36
N LEU A 61 11.24 4.66 -25.48
CA LEU A 61 10.18 4.63 -26.50
C LEU A 61 10.07 3.27 -27.20
N LEU A 62 11.19 2.58 -27.42
CA LEU A 62 11.18 1.24 -28.00
C LEU A 62 10.48 0.23 -27.08
N GLU A 63 10.55 0.45 -25.76
CA GLU A 63 9.86 -0.37 -24.76
C GLU A 63 8.33 -0.25 -24.84
N GLU A 64 7.81 0.86 -25.37
CA GLU A 64 6.38 1.12 -25.59
C GLU A 64 5.83 0.45 -26.86
N ILE A 65 6.68 -0.18 -27.69
CA ILE A 65 6.27 -0.83 -28.93
C ILE A 65 6.21 -2.34 -28.74
N PRO A 66 5.05 -3.02 -28.90
CA PRO A 66 4.96 -4.48 -28.77
C PRO A 66 5.97 -5.21 -29.69
N VAL A 67 6.66 -6.22 -29.15
CA VAL A 67 7.56 -7.06 -29.96
C VAL A 67 6.71 -8.07 -30.73
N LYS A 68 6.86 -8.08 -32.06
CA LYS A 68 6.12 -8.97 -32.96
C LYS A 68 6.94 -10.22 -33.28
N PHE A 69 6.36 -11.39 -33.05
CA PHE A 69 6.91 -12.70 -33.36
C PHE A 69 6.14 -13.28 -34.54
N PRO A 70 6.80 -13.58 -35.68
CA PRO A 70 6.10 -14.08 -36.86
C PRO A 70 5.48 -15.45 -36.59
N LEU A 71 4.24 -15.64 -37.03
CA LEU A 71 3.67 -16.98 -37.18
C LEU A 71 4.21 -17.60 -38.49
N LYS A 72 4.39 -18.93 -38.52
CA LYS A 72 5.14 -19.68 -39.56
C LYS A 72 5.00 -19.08 -40.97
N GLY A 73 6.13 -18.77 -41.61
CA GLY A 73 6.19 -18.35 -43.03
C GLY A 73 6.27 -16.84 -43.28
N GLN A 74 6.15 -16.00 -42.24
CA GLN A 74 6.27 -14.54 -42.39
C GLN A 74 7.69 -14.01 -42.11
N LYS A 75 8.12 -13.00 -42.87
CA LYS A 75 9.42 -12.33 -42.66
C LYS A 75 9.35 -11.34 -41.50
N ILE A 76 10.39 -11.37 -40.66
CA ILE A 76 10.59 -10.40 -39.59
C ILE A 76 10.78 -9.00 -40.19
N GLN A 77 9.91 -8.04 -39.82
CA GLN A 77 9.98 -6.66 -40.33
C GLN A 77 10.93 -5.74 -39.55
N ALA A 78 11.23 -6.04 -38.28
CA ALA A 78 11.98 -5.14 -37.40
C ALA A 78 13.45 -5.59 -37.25
N ASP A 79 14.39 -4.65 -37.48
CA ASP A 79 15.82 -4.90 -37.37
C ASP A 79 16.35 -4.59 -35.95
N TYR A 80 15.86 -5.35 -34.96
CA TYR A 80 16.28 -5.20 -33.57
C TYR A 80 17.78 -5.45 -33.37
N LYS A 81 18.40 -6.26 -34.23
CA LYS A 81 19.84 -6.54 -34.21
C LYS A 81 20.67 -5.27 -34.39
N LYS A 82 20.32 -4.40 -35.36
CA LYS A 82 21.00 -3.10 -35.52
C LYS A 82 20.88 -2.20 -34.30
N HIS A 83 19.75 -2.26 -33.58
CA HIS A 83 19.56 -1.50 -32.34
C HIS A 83 20.52 -2.01 -31.25
N LEU A 84 20.62 -3.32 -31.05
CA LEU A 84 21.56 -3.92 -30.09
C LEU A 84 23.02 -3.56 -30.43
N GLU A 85 23.44 -3.74 -31.68
CA GLU A 85 24.80 -3.42 -32.13
C GLU A 85 25.16 -1.94 -31.91
N SER A 86 24.19 -1.04 -32.11
CA SER A 86 24.41 0.39 -31.90
C SER A 86 24.57 0.74 -30.42
N VAL A 87 23.81 0.09 -29.54
CA VAL A 87 23.93 0.25 -28.09
C VAL A 87 25.25 -0.33 -27.58
N ASP A 88 25.67 -1.50 -28.07
CA ASP A 88 26.94 -2.13 -27.70
C ASP A 88 28.14 -1.22 -28.04
N ARG A 89 28.15 -0.60 -29.24
CA ARG A 89 29.17 0.42 -29.60
C ARG A 89 29.16 1.62 -28.67
N LEU A 90 27.99 2.08 -28.23
CA LEU A 90 27.90 3.21 -27.30
C LEU A 90 28.44 2.82 -25.91
N LEU A 91 28.19 1.59 -25.44
CA LEU A 91 28.73 1.07 -24.19
C LEU A 91 30.27 1.05 -24.19
N GLU A 92 30.89 0.66 -25.30
CA GLU A 92 32.36 0.70 -25.46
C GLU A 92 32.91 2.11 -25.25
N THR A 93 32.19 3.15 -25.71
CA THR A 93 32.63 4.54 -25.54
C THR A 93 32.43 5.10 -24.12
N LEU A 94 31.54 4.50 -23.32
CA LEU A 94 31.18 4.98 -21.98
C LEU A 94 31.96 4.31 -20.85
N LYS A 95 32.62 3.17 -21.12
CA LYS A 95 33.26 2.28 -20.15
C LYS A 95 34.19 2.99 -19.15
N ASP A 96 34.91 4.04 -19.61
CA ASP A 96 35.97 4.68 -18.84
C ASP A 96 35.63 6.10 -18.35
N SER A 97 34.40 6.60 -18.54
CA SER A 97 34.10 8.02 -18.34
C SER A 97 32.84 8.37 -17.54
N GLN A 98 31.82 7.50 -17.51
CA GLN A 98 30.54 7.76 -16.83
C GLN A 98 29.91 6.46 -16.30
N GLU A 99 30.32 6.02 -15.11
CA GLU A 99 29.90 4.73 -14.52
C GLU A 99 28.37 4.56 -14.43
N GLU A 100 27.64 5.57 -13.93
CA GLU A 100 26.18 5.49 -13.80
C GLU A 100 25.47 5.42 -15.16
N ALA A 101 25.93 6.21 -16.14
CA ALA A 101 25.39 6.20 -17.49
C ALA A 101 25.67 4.87 -18.19
N TYR A 102 26.88 4.33 -18.01
CA TYR A 102 27.29 3.03 -18.52
C TYR A 102 26.37 1.92 -17.99
N TYR A 103 26.18 1.81 -16.68
CA TYR A 103 25.33 0.76 -16.11
C TYR A 103 23.84 0.92 -16.46
N SER A 104 23.34 2.16 -16.54
CA SER A 104 21.96 2.43 -16.97
C SER A 104 21.72 1.98 -18.42
N LEU A 105 22.68 2.25 -19.31
CA LEU A 105 22.62 1.80 -20.70
C LEU A 105 22.79 0.27 -20.80
N LYS A 106 23.70 -0.31 -19.99
CA LYS A 106 23.95 -1.76 -19.94
C LYS A 106 22.69 -2.50 -19.51
N GLN A 107 21.97 -1.97 -18.52
CA GLN A 107 20.65 -2.48 -18.12
C GLN A 107 19.69 -2.48 -19.32
N LYS A 108 19.52 -1.33 -19.98
CA LYS A 108 18.59 -1.20 -21.12
C LYS A 108 18.95 -2.10 -22.30
N ARG A 109 20.24 -2.29 -22.58
CA ARG A 109 20.73 -3.26 -23.55
C ARG A 109 20.26 -4.67 -23.19
N ILE A 110 20.58 -5.12 -21.97
CA ILE A 110 20.23 -6.47 -21.49
C ILE A 110 18.72 -6.67 -21.53
N SER A 111 17.94 -5.69 -21.06
CA SER A 111 16.49 -5.70 -21.10
C SER A 111 15.94 -5.86 -22.52
N LEU A 112 16.45 -5.06 -23.47
CA LEU A 112 16.06 -5.18 -24.87
C LEU A 112 16.40 -6.57 -25.43
N GLY A 113 17.57 -7.11 -25.10
CA GLY A 113 18.00 -8.45 -25.51
C GLY A 113 17.02 -9.55 -25.09
N TYR A 114 16.60 -9.57 -23.82
CA TYR A 114 15.61 -10.55 -23.33
C TYR A 114 14.20 -10.30 -23.88
N ARG A 115 13.84 -9.04 -24.06
CA ARG A 115 12.51 -8.66 -24.56
C ARG A 115 12.27 -9.11 -26.00
N ILE A 116 13.28 -9.00 -26.87
CA ILE A 116 13.16 -9.41 -28.28
C ILE A 116 13.39 -10.91 -28.49
N GLY A 117 14.06 -11.59 -27.55
CA GLY A 117 14.36 -13.01 -27.63
C GLY A 117 15.35 -13.40 -28.74
N LYS A 118 15.78 -14.67 -28.75
CA LYS A 118 16.80 -15.16 -29.71
C LYS A 118 16.38 -15.03 -31.17
N ILE A 119 15.08 -15.16 -31.46
CA ILE A 119 14.52 -15.06 -32.82
C ILE A 119 14.81 -13.71 -33.49
N HIS A 120 14.96 -12.63 -32.71
CA HIS A 120 15.29 -11.29 -33.19
C HIS A 120 16.76 -10.90 -32.92
N GLY A 121 17.61 -11.88 -32.59
CA GLY A 121 19.03 -11.67 -32.29
C GLY A 121 19.31 -11.26 -30.84
N GLY A 122 18.33 -11.39 -29.95
CA GLY A 122 18.48 -11.20 -28.51
C GLY A 122 18.81 -12.51 -27.79
N GLU A 123 18.30 -12.63 -26.57
CA GLU A 123 18.58 -13.72 -25.63
C GLU A 123 17.26 -14.22 -25.03
N ASP A 124 17.15 -15.51 -24.74
CA ASP A 124 15.99 -16.07 -24.05
C ASP A 124 16.42 -16.50 -22.63
N PRO A 125 15.52 -16.49 -21.64
CA PRO A 125 15.81 -17.01 -20.31
C PRO A 125 16.31 -18.47 -20.39
N GLY A 126 17.37 -18.77 -19.64
CA GLY A 126 17.96 -20.11 -19.58
C GLY A 126 17.42 -20.94 -18.42
N PHE A 127 18.12 -22.03 -18.12
CA PHE A 127 17.95 -22.71 -16.83
C PHE A 127 18.51 -21.84 -15.70
N PRO A 128 17.96 -21.94 -14.46
CA PRO A 128 18.51 -21.24 -13.30
C PRO A 128 20.01 -21.51 -13.12
N ASP A 129 20.83 -20.47 -13.12
CA ASP A 129 22.26 -20.58 -12.79
C ASP A 129 22.43 -20.63 -11.26
N GLU A 130 22.82 -21.81 -10.75
CA GLU A 130 22.97 -22.07 -9.31
C GLU A 130 24.03 -21.17 -8.63
N SER A 131 25.11 -20.83 -9.35
CA SER A 131 26.16 -19.97 -8.82
C SER A 131 25.68 -18.52 -8.69
N LEU A 132 24.95 -18.01 -9.68
CA LEU A 132 24.32 -16.68 -9.61
C LEU A 132 23.21 -16.65 -8.56
N TYR A 133 22.39 -17.70 -8.48
CA TYR A 133 21.34 -17.87 -7.48
C TYR A 133 21.88 -17.73 -6.05
N GLU A 134 22.91 -18.50 -5.68
CA GLU A 134 23.47 -18.46 -4.32
C GLU A 134 24.15 -17.11 -4.00
N LYS A 135 24.79 -16.46 -4.98
CA LYS A 135 25.34 -15.10 -4.80
C LYS A 135 24.25 -14.06 -4.57
N LEU A 136 23.17 -14.10 -5.36
CA LEU A 136 22.04 -13.20 -5.21
C LEU A 136 21.32 -13.43 -3.89
N LYS A 137 21.10 -14.69 -3.49
CA LYS A 137 20.49 -15.07 -2.21
C LYS A 137 21.21 -14.45 -1.02
N LYS A 138 22.55 -14.54 -0.96
CA LYS A 138 23.35 -13.89 0.08
C LYS A 138 23.16 -12.38 0.10
N ARG A 139 23.11 -11.75 -1.08
CA ARG A 139 22.91 -10.30 -1.21
C ARG A 139 21.51 -9.86 -0.77
N VAL A 140 20.47 -10.65 -1.09
CA VAL A 140 19.08 -10.39 -0.68
C VAL A 140 18.90 -10.58 0.83
N LEU A 141 19.50 -11.61 1.43
CA LEU A 141 19.52 -11.77 2.90
C LEU A 141 20.11 -10.54 3.59
N SER A 142 21.22 -10.01 3.06
CA SER A 142 21.83 -8.78 3.57
C SER A 142 20.94 -7.55 3.36
N PHE A 143 20.26 -7.43 2.21
CA PHE A 143 19.35 -6.33 1.90
C PHE A 143 18.14 -6.30 2.84
N GLN A 144 17.51 -7.46 3.06
CA GLN A 144 16.33 -7.57 3.92
C GLN A 144 16.67 -7.61 5.42
N ASN A 145 17.96 -7.72 5.78
CA ASN A 145 18.41 -7.95 7.15
C ASN A 145 17.70 -9.16 7.81
N LYS A 146 17.54 -10.25 7.04
CA LYS A 146 16.86 -11.48 7.46
C LYS A 146 17.83 -12.66 7.48
N LYS A 147 17.53 -13.67 8.30
CA LYS A 147 18.27 -14.94 8.34
C LYS A 147 17.75 -15.96 7.31
N ILE A 148 16.46 -15.89 6.97
CA ILE A 148 15.77 -16.85 6.10
C ILE A 148 14.88 -16.06 5.12
N LEU A 149 14.88 -16.49 3.87
CA LEU A 149 14.03 -15.95 2.80
C LEU A 149 12.72 -16.74 2.71
N THR A 150 11.65 -16.08 2.28
CA THR A 150 10.35 -16.74 2.05
C THR A 150 10.36 -17.60 0.78
N ASN A 151 9.40 -18.51 0.62
CA ASN A 151 9.26 -19.28 -0.62
C ASN A 151 9.10 -18.38 -1.86
N ARG A 152 8.38 -17.26 -1.72
CA ARG A 152 8.24 -16.24 -2.76
C ARG A 152 9.59 -15.64 -3.14
N ASP A 153 10.39 -15.24 -2.15
CA ASP A 153 11.73 -14.68 -2.39
C ASP A 153 12.64 -15.70 -3.10
N LEU A 154 12.59 -16.97 -2.70
CA LEU A 154 13.37 -18.05 -3.31
C LEU A 154 12.93 -18.33 -4.75
N LEU A 155 11.63 -18.30 -5.03
CA LEU A 155 11.09 -18.44 -6.39
C LEU A 155 11.54 -17.28 -7.27
N ALA A 156 11.41 -16.05 -6.79
CA ALA A 156 11.85 -14.86 -7.51
C ALA A 156 13.35 -14.90 -7.81
N LEU A 157 14.19 -15.33 -6.86
CA LEU A 157 15.63 -15.53 -7.08
C LEU A 157 15.91 -16.59 -8.14
N LYS A 158 15.18 -17.71 -8.12
CA LYS A 158 15.29 -18.78 -9.12
C LYS A 158 14.94 -18.26 -10.51
N THR A 159 13.84 -17.52 -10.65
CA THR A 159 13.46 -16.83 -11.89
C THR A 159 14.55 -15.86 -12.32
N THR A 160 15.05 -15.00 -11.43
CA THR A 160 16.13 -14.03 -11.73
C THR A 160 17.37 -14.73 -12.31
N SER A 161 17.75 -15.87 -11.73
CA SER A 161 18.95 -16.62 -12.13
C SER A 161 18.84 -17.27 -13.52
N GLN A 162 17.64 -17.33 -14.11
CA GLN A 162 17.45 -17.73 -15.51
C GLN A 162 17.92 -16.63 -16.48
N PHE A 163 17.98 -15.37 -16.02
CA PHE A 163 18.43 -14.22 -16.79
C PHE A 163 19.90 -13.92 -16.46
N ALA A 164 20.81 -14.82 -16.83
CA ALA A 164 22.22 -14.82 -16.40
C ALA A 164 22.92 -13.44 -16.54
N ASN A 165 22.78 -12.78 -17.70
CA ASN A 165 23.37 -11.46 -17.93
C ASN A 165 22.80 -10.36 -17.00
N PHE A 166 21.50 -10.44 -16.68
CA PHE A 166 20.89 -9.50 -15.75
C PHE A 166 21.28 -9.81 -14.30
N ALA A 167 21.27 -11.08 -13.91
CA ALA A 167 21.74 -11.53 -12.60
C ALA A 167 23.20 -11.12 -12.34
N ALA A 168 24.08 -11.22 -13.34
CA ALA A 168 25.45 -10.71 -13.25
C ALA A 168 25.49 -9.18 -13.05
N LEU A 169 24.67 -8.42 -13.81
CA LEU A 169 24.56 -6.97 -13.65
C LEU A 169 24.13 -6.56 -12.24
N LEU A 170 23.20 -7.31 -11.61
CA LEU A 170 22.79 -7.05 -10.22
C LEU A 170 23.94 -7.24 -9.23
N LEU A 171 24.85 -8.17 -9.50
CA LEU A 171 26.04 -8.38 -8.66
C LEU A 171 27.06 -7.25 -8.86
N GLU A 172 27.21 -6.74 -10.07
CA GLU A 172 28.13 -5.65 -10.43
C GLU A 172 27.68 -4.27 -9.90
N ASN A 173 26.40 -3.94 -9.97
CA ASN A 173 25.91 -2.59 -9.67
C ASN A 173 24.97 -2.52 -8.45
N LYS A 174 25.35 -1.75 -7.42
CA LYS A 174 24.56 -1.59 -6.18
C LYS A 174 23.23 -0.87 -6.39
N LYS A 175 23.20 0.17 -7.23
CA LYS A 175 21.99 0.97 -7.46
C LYS A 175 20.91 0.14 -8.16
N ILE A 176 21.26 -0.52 -9.26
CA ILE A 176 20.34 -1.40 -10.01
C ILE A 176 19.85 -2.53 -9.12
N PHE A 177 20.73 -3.13 -8.31
CA PHE A 177 20.31 -4.13 -7.32
C PHE A 177 19.29 -3.58 -6.32
N ASN A 178 19.51 -2.39 -5.76
CA ASN A 178 18.56 -1.82 -4.81
C ASN A 178 17.21 -1.53 -5.45
N ASP A 179 17.20 -0.97 -6.67
CA ASP A 179 15.96 -0.71 -7.43
C ASP A 179 15.21 -2.01 -7.71
N TYR A 180 15.93 -3.05 -8.14
CA TYR A 180 15.40 -4.39 -8.37
C TYR A 180 14.86 -5.03 -7.08
N ALA A 181 15.61 -4.93 -5.99
CA ALA A 181 15.24 -5.55 -4.72
C ALA A 181 14.02 -4.88 -4.08
N ASN A 182 13.89 -3.56 -4.25
CA ASN A 182 12.69 -2.83 -3.87
C ASN A 182 11.47 -3.33 -4.68
N TRP A 183 11.60 -3.45 -6.00
CA TRP A 183 10.51 -3.92 -6.85
C TRP A 183 10.07 -5.36 -6.55
N VAL A 184 11.03 -6.30 -6.47
CA VAL A 184 10.74 -7.73 -6.36
C VAL A 184 10.50 -8.16 -4.93
N PHE A 185 11.44 -7.86 -4.01
CA PHE A 185 11.41 -8.46 -2.67
C PHE A 185 10.61 -7.63 -1.66
N ARG A 186 10.71 -6.30 -1.73
CA ARG A 186 9.93 -5.40 -0.86
C ARG A 186 8.50 -5.28 -1.36
N ASP A 187 8.32 -4.96 -2.64
CA ASP A 187 6.99 -4.68 -3.20
C ASP A 187 6.28 -5.95 -3.69
N GLY A 188 6.98 -7.06 -3.90
CA GLY A 188 6.37 -8.35 -4.24
C GLY A 188 6.00 -8.50 -5.72
N ASN A 189 6.63 -7.74 -6.62
CA ASN A 189 6.33 -7.80 -8.05
C ASN A 189 7.18 -8.84 -8.79
N ILE A 190 6.73 -9.24 -9.98
CA ILE A 190 7.44 -10.22 -10.80
C ILE A 190 8.82 -9.70 -11.26
N PRO A 191 9.88 -10.54 -11.21
CA PRO A 191 11.21 -10.23 -11.74
C PRO A 191 11.21 -9.78 -13.19
N GLU A 192 10.47 -10.49 -14.04
CA GLU A 192 10.52 -10.40 -15.49
C GLU A 192 10.13 -9.02 -16.00
N ALA A 193 9.15 -8.38 -15.35
CA ALA A 193 8.75 -7.01 -15.68
C ALA A 193 9.91 -6.01 -15.51
N PHE A 194 10.69 -6.13 -14.43
CA PHE A 194 11.85 -5.26 -14.20
C PHE A 194 12.99 -5.56 -15.17
N ILE A 195 13.16 -6.84 -15.52
CA ILE A 195 14.23 -7.30 -16.40
C ILE A 195 13.96 -6.87 -17.84
N GLU A 196 12.75 -7.07 -18.35
CA GLU A 196 12.41 -6.83 -19.76
C GLU A 196 11.83 -5.43 -20.02
N TYR A 197 11.14 -4.83 -19.05
CA TYR A 197 10.42 -3.55 -19.19
C TYR A 197 10.82 -2.51 -18.10
N PRO A 198 12.12 -2.17 -17.95
CA PRO A 198 12.58 -1.27 -16.90
C PRO A 198 12.05 0.18 -16.99
N SER A 199 11.70 0.69 -18.17
CA SER A 199 11.08 2.03 -18.33
C SER A 199 9.68 2.04 -17.75
N THR A 200 8.89 1.03 -18.12
CA THR A 200 7.50 0.86 -17.71
C THR A 200 7.44 0.61 -16.22
N VAL A 201 8.36 -0.20 -15.67
CA VAL A 201 8.48 -0.40 -14.22
C VAL A 201 8.83 0.90 -13.49
N ARG A 202 9.78 1.70 -13.99
CA ARG A 202 10.06 3.02 -13.41
C ARG A 202 8.81 3.90 -13.38
N LYS A 203 8.03 3.91 -14.47
CA LYS A 203 6.77 4.65 -14.54
C LYS A 203 5.76 4.14 -13.50
N LEU A 204 5.63 2.84 -13.30
CA LEU A 204 4.75 2.26 -12.28
C LEU A 204 5.20 2.65 -10.85
N ILE A 205 6.52 2.68 -10.59
CA ILE A 205 7.09 3.15 -9.32
C ILE A 205 6.79 4.63 -9.11
N ASP A 206 7.09 5.48 -10.11
CA ASP A 206 6.86 6.94 -10.06
C ASP A 206 5.37 7.31 -9.91
N CYS A 207 4.48 6.38 -10.24
CA CYS A 207 3.04 6.50 -10.08
C CYS A 207 2.52 5.79 -8.83
N ASN A 208 3.37 5.41 -7.86
CA ASN A 208 2.94 4.77 -6.61
C ASN A 208 2.10 3.47 -6.81
N LEU A 209 2.32 2.76 -7.91
CA LEU A 209 1.62 1.51 -8.25
C LEU A 209 2.39 0.25 -7.82
N ALA A 210 3.71 0.32 -7.59
CA ALA A 210 4.53 -0.84 -7.27
C ALA A 210 4.02 -1.64 -6.06
N GLY A 211 3.74 -0.97 -4.94
CA GLY A 211 3.19 -1.61 -3.74
C GLY A 211 1.73 -2.06 -3.90
N ARG A 212 0.94 -1.39 -4.74
CA ARG A 212 -0.45 -1.77 -5.06
C ARG A 212 -0.53 -3.08 -5.82
N ILE A 213 0.29 -3.19 -6.87
CA ILE A 213 0.35 -4.38 -7.73
C ILE A 213 0.79 -5.60 -6.91
N GLY A 214 1.95 -5.51 -6.24
CA GLY A 214 2.48 -6.65 -5.51
C GLY A 214 1.78 -6.96 -4.19
N ARG A 215 0.87 -6.09 -3.70
CA ARG A 215 -0.01 -6.41 -2.56
C ARG A 215 -1.08 -7.42 -2.92
N ILE A 216 -1.81 -7.19 -4.02
CA ILE A 216 -3.02 -7.94 -4.33
C ILE A 216 -2.68 -9.27 -5.00
N ASN A 217 -1.85 -9.23 -6.04
CA ASN A 217 -1.46 -10.46 -6.72
C ASN A 217 -0.27 -10.24 -7.66
N GLU A 218 0.82 -10.99 -7.46
CA GLU A 218 1.97 -10.98 -8.37
C GLU A 218 1.59 -11.36 -9.82
N TYR A 219 0.53 -12.13 -10.02
CA TYR A 219 0.04 -12.55 -11.34
C TYR A 219 -0.76 -11.47 -12.09
N HIS A 220 -1.11 -10.34 -11.45
CA HIS A 220 -1.80 -9.25 -12.14
C HIS A 220 -0.91 -8.59 -13.19
N LEU A 221 0.33 -8.29 -12.82
CA LEU A 221 1.32 -7.77 -13.77
C LEU A 221 2.04 -8.95 -14.41
N LYS A 222 1.90 -9.11 -15.72
CA LYS A 222 2.52 -10.23 -16.43
C LYS A 222 2.90 -9.87 -17.85
N ILE A 223 3.83 -10.63 -18.39
CA ILE A 223 4.22 -10.56 -19.79
C ILE A 223 3.40 -11.63 -20.53
N GLU A 224 2.65 -11.22 -21.54
CA GLU A 224 1.78 -12.09 -22.32
C GLU A 224 2.15 -12.07 -23.80
N GLU A 225 2.08 -13.21 -24.46
CA GLU A 225 2.07 -13.31 -25.92
C GLU A 225 0.63 -13.37 -26.42
N ARG A 226 0.19 -12.37 -27.17
CA ARG A 226 -1.16 -12.30 -27.75
C ARG A 226 -1.11 -12.48 -29.24
N VAL A 227 -2.03 -13.27 -29.81
CA VAL A 227 -2.17 -13.35 -31.26
C VAL A 227 -2.79 -12.04 -31.75
N SER A 228 -2.23 -11.47 -32.82
CA SER A 228 -2.75 -10.25 -33.42
C SER A 228 -4.18 -10.46 -33.97
N PRO A 229 -5.00 -9.41 -34.12
CA PRO A 229 -6.36 -9.54 -34.62
C PRO A 229 -6.47 -10.20 -36.00
N ASP A 230 -5.47 -9.99 -36.84
CA ASP A 230 -5.33 -10.56 -38.18
C ASP A 230 -4.59 -11.92 -38.20
N ALA A 231 -4.26 -12.46 -37.02
CA ALA A 231 -3.56 -13.72 -36.81
C ALA A 231 -2.25 -13.87 -37.60
N SER A 232 -1.57 -12.75 -37.90
CA SER A 232 -0.33 -12.73 -38.67
C SER A 232 0.91 -12.83 -37.76
N PHE A 233 0.86 -12.28 -36.55
CA PHE A 233 1.96 -12.33 -35.58
C PHE A 233 1.45 -12.57 -34.15
N LYS A 234 2.37 -12.97 -33.27
CA LYS A 234 2.17 -12.83 -31.82
C LYS A 234 2.84 -11.55 -31.33
N GLU A 235 2.20 -10.83 -30.43
CA GLU A 235 2.73 -9.66 -29.76
C GLU A 235 3.09 -9.98 -28.31
N LYS A 236 4.33 -9.72 -27.91
CA LYS A 236 4.75 -9.78 -26.52
C LYS A 236 4.51 -8.43 -25.86
N VAL A 237 3.64 -8.41 -24.85
CA VAL A 237 3.16 -7.20 -24.16
C VAL A 237 3.23 -7.36 -22.65
N LEU A 238 3.51 -6.27 -21.95
CA LEU A 238 3.35 -6.20 -20.49
C LEU A 238 1.92 -5.74 -20.18
N THR A 239 1.20 -6.49 -19.36
CA THR A 239 -0.23 -6.28 -19.13
C THR A 239 -0.56 -6.19 -17.65
N LEU A 240 -1.61 -5.42 -17.35
CA LEU A 240 -2.18 -5.24 -16.02
C LEU A 240 -3.71 -5.27 -16.12
N PRO A 241 -4.43 -5.84 -15.14
CA PRO A 241 -5.89 -5.79 -15.13
C PRO A 241 -6.40 -4.36 -14.93
N ILE A 242 -7.39 -3.97 -15.73
CA ILE A 242 -8.16 -2.74 -15.60
C ILE A 242 -9.63 -3.13 -15.77
N ASN A 243 -10.45 -2.94 -14.73
CA ASN A 243 -11.80 -3.52 -14.59
C ASN A 243 -11.84 -5.03 -14.89
N GLY A 244 -10.85 -5.79 -14.42
CA GLY A 244 -10.73 -7.24 -14.61
C GLY A 244 -10.24 -7.65 -16.00
N VAL A 245 -10.06 -6.70 -16.93
CA VAL A 245 -9.59 -6.97 -18.29
C VAL A 245 -8.08 -6.77 -18.39
N SER A 246 -7.38 -7.80 -18.83
CA SER A 246 -5.92 -7.74 -19.07
C SER A 246 -5.60 -6.71 -20.16
N THR A 247 -5.05 -5.57 -19.76
CA THR A 247 -4.79 -4.42 -20.64
C THR A 247 -3.29 -4.21 -20.83
N SER A 248 -2.85 -4.05 -22.08
CA SER A 248 -1.45 -3.73 -22.40
C SER A 248 -1.09 -2.36 -21.84
N LEU A 249 0.05 -2.27 -21.15
CA LEU A 249 0.59 -1.03 -20.61
C LEU A 249 1.41 -0.23 -21.65
N LEU A 250 1.57 -0.78 -22.86
CA LEU A 250 2.46 -0.23 -23.88
C LEU A 250 1.79 0.85 -24.74
N ASP A 251 0.46 0.81 -24.90
CA ASP A 251 -0.29 1.83 -25.64
C ASP A 251 -0.87 2.90 -24.69
N ARG A 252 -0.06 3.94 -24.43
CA ARG A 252 -0.41 5.01 -23.48
C ARG A 252 -1.59 5.86 -23.89
N THR A 253 -1.86 5.92 -25.20
CA THR A 253 -2.94 6.73 -25.78
C THR A 253 -4.27 6.00 -25.82
N LYS A 254 -4.26 4.68 -25.62
CA LYS A 254 -5.46 3.87 -25.56
C LYS A 254 -6.41 4.42 -24.50
N GLU A 255 -7.61 4.77 -24.95
CA GLU A 255 -8.70 5.13 -24.07
C GLU A 255 -9.32 3.86 -23.47
N ILE A 256 -9.52 3.90 -22.16
CA ILE A 256 -10.16 2.86 -21.39
C ILE A 256 -11.43 3.44 -20.80
N VAL A 257 -12.56 2.80 -21.10
CA VAL A 257 -13.87 3.21 -20.58
C VAL A 257 -14.17 2.39 -19.33
N PHE A 258 -14.27 3.09 -18.20
CA PHE A 258 -14.70 2.52 -16.93
C PHE A 258 -16.21 2.60 -16.75
N GLN A 259 -16.74 1.93 -15.72
CA GLN A 259 -18.13 2.09 -15.27
C GLN A 259 -18.51 3.58 -15.17
N GLY A 260 -19.76 3.92 -15.49
CA GLY A 260 -20.22 5.33 -15.46
C GLY A 260 -19.75 6.16 -16.65
N ASN A 261 -19.32 5.53 -17.75
CA ASN A 261 -18.77 6.17 -18.95
C ASN A 261 -17.55 7.05 -18.66
N TYR A 262 -16.81 6.74 -17.60
CA TYR A 262 -15.60 7.48 -17.26
C TYR A 262 -14.47 6.98 -18.14
N ALA A 263 -14.13 7.74 -19.18
CA ALA A 263 -13.09 7.38 -20.14
C ALA A 263 -11.77 8.09 -19.81
N LEU A 264 -10.69 7.32 -19.75
CA LEU A 264 -9.34 7.82 -19.48
C LEU A 264 -8.32 7.14 -20.38
N THR A 265 -7.28 7.87 -20.79
CA THR A 265 -6.07 7.25 -21.35
C THR A 265 -5.21 6.64 -20.23
N LEU A 266 -4.32 5.71 -20.57
CA LEU A 266 -3.36 5.18 -19.59
C LEU A 266 -2.46 6.28 -18.99
N ASP A 267 -2.09 7.29 -19.77
CA ASP A 267 -1.33 8.43 -19.24
C ASP A 267 -2.11 9.22 -18.19
N GLN A 268 -3.43 9.38 -18.36
CA GLN A 268 -4.28 10.01 -17.35
C GLN A 268 -4.41 9.13 -16.11
N VAL A 269 -4.59 7.82 -16.28
CA VAL A 269 -4.60 6.84 -15.18
C VAL A 269 -3.31 6.95 -14.34
N PHE A 270 -2.14 6.90 -14.98
CA PHE A 270 -0.86 7.04 -14.31
C PHE A 270 -0.69 8.40 -13.62
N SER A 271 -1.20 9.47 -14.22
CA SER A 271 -1.14 10.81 -13.62
C SER A 271 -1.99 10.90 -12.35
N ILE A 272 -3.18 10.29 -12.33
CA ILE A 272 -4.04 10.26 -11.13
C ILE A 272 -3.33 9.51 -9.99
N PHE A 273 -2.76 8.33 -10.26
CA PHE A 273 -2.03 7.58 -9.23
C PHE A 273 -0.78 8.32 -8.72
N LYS A 274 -0.05 9.00 -9.60
CA LYS A 274 1.09 9.85 -9.21
C LYS A 274 0.68 10.97 -8.25
N ASN A 275 -0.52 11.52 -8.41
CA ASN A 275 -1.01 12.62 -7.60
C ASN A 275 -1.70 12.18 -6.30
N LYS A 276 -1.77 10.87 -6.00
CA LYS A 276 -2.47 10.35 -4.81
C LYS A 276 -1.95 10.86 -3.46
N GLU A 277 -0.75 11.41 -3.44
CA GLU A 277 -0.18 12.06 -2.24
C GLU A 277 -0.84 13.43 -1.93
N PHE A 278 -1.52 14.03 -2.91
CA PHE A 278 -2.10 15.37 -2.82
C PHE A 278 -3.63 15.36 -2.98
N GLU A 279 -4.18 14.39 -3.72
CA GLU A 279 -5.62 14.26 -3.98
C GLU A 279 -6.04 12.78 -4.04
N ILE A 280 -7.30 12.48 -3.74
CA ILE A 280 -7.77 11.08 -3.65
C ILE A 280 -7.88 10.42 -5.04
N GLY A 281 -8.35 11.19 -6.02
CA GLY A 281 -8.72 10.70 -7.36
C GLY A 281 -10.02 9.89 -7.40
N ASN A 282 -10.38 9.44 -8.59
CA ASN A 282 -11.59 8.63 -8.85
C ASN A 282 -11.25 7.23 -9.37
N ILE A 283 -10.01 6.81 -9.21
CA ILE A 283 -9.58 5.44 -9.51
C ILE A 283 -8.78 4.88 -8.35
N GLU A 284 -8.83 3.57 -8.18
CA GLU A 284 -8.02 2.84 -7.22
C GLU A 284 -7.64 1.46 -7.77
N TYR A 285 -6.58 0.87 -7.23
CA TYR A 285 -6.17 -0.50 -7.51
C TYR A 285 -6.87 -1.46 -6.53
N LEU A 286 -7.54 -2.50 -7.02
CA LEU A 286 -8.38 -3.43 -6.27
C LEU A 286 -8.22 -4.85 -6.85
N GLN A 287 -9.00 -5.84 -6.38
CA GLN A 287 -8.90 -7.24 -6.85
C GLN A 287 -9.02 -7.36 -8.38
N ALA A 288 -9.81 -6.51 -9.03
CA ALA A 288 -9.95 -6.49 -10.49
C ALA A 288 -8.94 -5.55 -11.19
N GLY A 289 -7.86 -5.16 -10.51
CA GLY A 289 -6.88 -4.20 -11.00
C GLY A 289 -7.32 -2.75 -10.84
N ILE A 290 -7.03 -1.89 -11.81
CA ILE A 290 -7.42 -0.48 -11.74
C ILE A 290 -8.92 -0.34 -12.01
N MET A 291 -9.66 0.31 -11.11
CA MET A 291 -11.12 0.49 -11.17
C MET A 291 -11.52 1.95 -10.96
N ASN A 292 -12.68 2.35 -11.50
CA ASN A 292 -13.31 3.65 -11.22
C ASN A 292 -13.92 3.61 -9.82
N TRP A 293 -13.14 4.07 -8.85
CA TRP A 293 -13.47 3.99 -7.44
C TRP A 293 -12.88 5.17 -6.68
N ASN A 294 -13.73 5.89 -5.95
CA ASN A 294 -13.33 6.95 -5.03
C ASN A 294 -13.29 6.40 -3.59
N THR A 295 -12.08 6.35 -3.02
CA THR A 295 -11.84 5.67 -1.73
C THR A 295 -12.49 6.38 -0.54
N HIS A 296 -12.73 7.69 -0.62
CA HIS A 296 -13.31 8.49 0.46
C HIS A 296 -14.84 8.59 0.39
N GLN A 297 -15.43 8.37 -0.79
CA GLN A 297 -16.87 8.49 -1.03
C GLN A 297 -17.58 7.15 -1.25
N TRP A 298 -16.82 6.04 -1.35
CA TRP A 298 -17.28 4.67 -1.62
C TRP A 298 -18.27 4.64 -2.78
N GLY A 299 -17.76 4.91 -3.98
CA GLY A 299 -18.56 4.97 -5.19
C GLY A 299 -17.72 5.17 -6.44
N TYR A 300 -18.36 5.03 -7.59
CA TYR A 300 -17.74 5.26 -8.90
C TYR A 300 -18.12 6.64 -9.44
N TYR A 301 -17.27 7.24 -10.25
CA TYR A 301 -17.57 8.49 -10.93
C TYR A 301 -18.43 8.27 -12.18
N ASP A 302 -19.59 8.91 -12.24
CA ASP A 302 -20.46 8.91 -13.41
C ASP A 302 -20.17 10.17 -14.23
N ALA A 303 -19.58 9.99 -15.41
CA ALA A 303 -19.16 11.08 -16.28
C ALA A 303 -20.34 11.86 -16.88
N VAL A 304 -21.50 11.23 -17.02
CA VAL A 304 -22.72 11.87 -17.54
C VAL A 304 -23.33 12.76 -16.46
N LYS A 305 -23.44 12.25 -15.23
CA LYS A 305 -23.99 12.99 -14.08
C LYS A 305 -22.96 13.92 -13.42
N LYS A 306 -21.68 13.83 -13.82
CA LYS A 306 -20.53 14.59 -13.29
C LYS A 306 -20.44 14.54 -11.76
N ARG A 307 -20.69 13.36 -11.18
CA ARG A 307 -20.66 13.16 -9.72
C ARG A 307 -20.31 11.73 -9.39
N ILE A 308 -19.85 11.52 -8.15
CA ILE A 308 -19.71 10.18 -7.60
C ILE A 308 -21.10 9.61 -7.31
N ILE A 309 -21.31 8.37 -7.75
CA ILE A 309 -22.47 7.56 -7.42
C ILE A 309 -22.05 6.62 -6.29
N PRO A 310 -22.48 6.91 -5.05
CA PRO A 310 -22.14 6.09 -3.90
C PRO A 310 -22.77 4.70 -4.00
N ILE A 311 -22.14 3.70 -3.37
CA ILE A 311 -22.77 2.40 -3.14
C ILE A 311 -24.04 2.53 -2.30
N ASP A 312 -24.97 1.59 -2.48
CA ASP A 312 -26.17 1.50 -1.69
C ASP A 312 -25.89 0.85 -0.33
N LEU A 313 -26.07 1.63 0.73
CA LEU A 313 -25.87 1.16 2.11
C LEU A 313 -27.14 0.57 2.72
N THR A 314 -28.28 0.54 2.02
CA THR A 314 -29.55 0.06 2.57
C THR A 314 -29.63 -1.46 2.66
N HIS A 315 -28.85 -2.19 1.85
CA HIS A 315 -28.74 -3.64 1.89
C HIS A 315 -28.24 -4.18 3.24
N LEU A 316 -28.69 -5.38 3.62
CA LEU A 316 -28.25 -6.07 4.84
C LEU A 316 -26.75 -6.38 4.79
N TYR A 317 -26.28 -6.86 3.63
CA TYR A 317 -24.89 -7.17 3.32
C TYR A 317 -24.28 -6.06 2.46
N TRP A 318 -24.46 -4.79 2.85
CA TRP A 318 -24.05 -3.62 2.05
C TRP A 318 -22.58 -3.64 1.59
N TRP A 319 -21.70 -4.36 2.29
CA TRP A 319 -20.30 -4.50 1.91
C TRP A 319 -20.08 -5.35 0.66
N GLU A 320 -21.07 -6.12 0.22
CA GLU A 320 -21.04 -6.82 -1.06
C GLU A 320 -21.16 -5.87 -2.25
N GLU A 321 -21.67 -4.64 -2.03
CA GLU A 321 -21.65 -3.55 -3.02
C GLU A 321 -20.27 -2.92 -3.18
N LEU A 322 -19.35 -3.13 -2.22
CA LEU A 322 -17.97 -2.68 -2.36
C LEU A 322 -17.24 -3.60 -3.36
N PRO A 323 -16.43 -3.04 -4.27
CA PRO A 323 -15.54 -3.88 -5.06
C PRO A 323 -14.56 -4.59 -4.13
N TYR A 324 -14.31 -5.88 -4.36
CA TYR A 324 -13.38 -6.64 -3.53
C TYR A 324 -12.00 -5.99 -3.54
N PHE A 325 -11.46 -5.71 -2.35
CA PHE A 325 -10.08 -5.27 -2.22
C PHE A 325 -9.14 -6.44 -2.54
N GLU A 326 -9.36 -7.60 -1.91
CA GLU A 326 -8.56 -8.80 -2.13
C GLU A 326 -9.39 -10.06 -1.82
N ILE A 327 -9.11 -11.16 -2.52
CA ILE A 327 -9.66 -12.48 -2.21
C ILE A 327 -8.48 -13.41 -1.88
N LEU A 328 -8.52 -14.02 -0.70
CA LEU A 328 -7.52 -14.97 -0.23
C LEU A 328 -8.11 -16.36 -0.14
N ASP A 329 -7.35 -17.38 -0.54
CA ASP A 329 -7.69 -18.73 -0.12
C ASP A 329 -7.50 -18.90 1.41
N LYS A 330 -8.06 -19.95 1.98
CA LYS A 330 -7.96 -20.21 3.42
C LYS A 330 -6.50 -20.23 3.91
N LYS A 331 -5.58 -20.85 3.17
CA LYS A 331 -4.19 -20.99 3.59
C LYS A 331 -3.48 -19.64 3.59
N GLU A 332 -3.67 -18.84 2.53
CA GLU A 332 -3.15 -17.48 2.44
C GLU A 332 -3.69 -16.60 3.56
N ALA A 333 -4.98 -16.72 3.89
CA ALA A 333 -5.58 -16.02 5.00
C ALA A 333 -4.95 -16.45 6.34
N GLU A 334 -4.84 -17.75 6.62
CA GLU A 334 -4.20 -18.25 7.85
C GLU A 334 -2.74 -17.78 7.99
N GLU A 335 -1.97 -17.82 6.91
CA GLU A 335 -0.59 -17.33 6.87
C GLU A 335 -0.50 -15.82 7.12
N ARG A 336 -1.39 -15.02 6.52
CA ARG A 336 -1.42 -13.55 6.68
C ARG A 336 -1.89 -13.11 8.06
N PHE A 337 -2.97 -13.69 8.55
CA PHE A 337 -3.60 -13.31 9.81
C PHE A 337 -2.92 -13.99 11.01
N GLY A 338 -2.12 -15.04 10.79
CA GLY A 338 -1.41 -15.76 11.85
C GLY A 338 -2.34 -16.47 12.83
N ILE A 339 -3.52 -16.87 12.37
CA ILE A 339 -4.56 -17.57 13.12
C ILE A 339 -5.16 -18.69 12.28
N HIS A 340 -5.67 -19.73 12.93
CA HIS A 340 -6.44 -20.76 12.24
C HIS A 340 -7.85 -20.26 11.91
N LEU A 341 -8.30 -20.49 10.68
CA LEU A 341 -9.59 -20.06 10.19
C LEU A 341 -10.41 -21.29 9.80
N ASN A 342 -11.56 -21.50 10.43
CA ASN A 342 -12.41 -22.66 10.15
C ASN A 342 -13.25 -22.56 8.86
N GLY A 343 -13.14 -21.45 8.11
CA GLY A 343 -13.91 -21.21 6.88
C GLY A 343 -15.30 -20.61 7.11
N THR A 344 -15.73 -20.43 8.36
CA THR A 344 -17.05 -19.87 8.71
C THR A 344 -16.97 -18.67 9.64
N CYS A 345 -15.90 -18.56 10.42
CA CYS A 345 -15.65 -17.40 11.26
C CYS A 345 -15.09 -16.25 10.44
N TRP A 346 -15.45 -15.04 10.86
CA TRP A 346 -14.89 -13.80 10.38
C TRP A 346 -13.59 -13.51 11.12
N CYS A 347 -12.73 -12.65 10.56
CA CYS A 347 -11.55 -12.13 11.25
C CYS A 347 -11.44 -10.63 11.06
N ALA A 348 -11.28 -9.88 12.14
CA ALA A 348 -10.87 -8.48 12.10
C ALA A 348 -9.40 -8.35 12.52
N LEU A 349 -8.64 -7.55 11.79
CA LEU A 349 -7.22 -7.35 12.00
C LEU A 349 -6.96 -5.89 12.33
N ALA A 350 -6.64 -5.60 13.60
CA ALA A 350 -6.11 -4.30 13.97
C ALA A 350 -4.70 -4.17 13.40
N SER A 351 -4.50 -3.21 12.50
CA SER A 351 -3.27 -3.06 11.71
C SER A 351 -2.63 -1.71 11.96
N ALA A 352 -1.31 -1.66 11.95
CA ALA A 352 -0.55 -0.41 12.05
C ALA A 352 0.71 -0.44 11.19
N THR A 353 0.98 0.68 10.53
CA THR A 353 2.20 0.90 9.77
C THR A 353 3.05 2.00 10.40
N ARG A 354 4.37 1.90 10.27
CA ARG A 354 5.32 2.96 10.62
C ARG A 354 6.51 2.96 9.66
N LEU A 355 7.00 4.15 9.32
CA LEU A 355 8.19 4.30 8.48
C LEU A 355 9.49 4.04 9.26
N ALA A 356 9.57 4.54 10.50
CA ALA A 356 10.73 4.40 11.37
C ALA A 356 10.42 3.55 12.60
N PRO A 357 11.40 2.83 13.19
CA PRO A 357 11.21 2.00 14.38
C PRO A 357 11.20 2.84 15.68
N ARG A 358 10.43 3.93 15.71
CA ARG A 358 10.28 4.85 16.84
C ARG A 358 8.82 5.00 17.22
N LEU A 359 8.55 5.55 18.39
CA LEU A 359 7.19 5.90 18.85
C LEU A 359 6.80 7.32 18.44
N ASP A 360 6.81 7.62 17.16
CA ASP A 360 6.45 8.94 16.61
C ASP A 360 5.03 8.91 15.98
N TYR A 361 4.33 10.05 15.97
CA TYR A 361 3.09 10.25 15.21
C TYR A 361 3.34 10.38 13.72
N GLU A 362 4.48 10.95 13.33
CA GLU A 362 4.79 11.17 11.93
C GLU A 362 4.98 9.84 11.19
N ASN A 363 4.43 9.75 9.97
CA ASN A 363 4.57 8.57 9.11
C ASN A 363 4.12 7.25 9.77
N THR A 364 3.13 7.33 10.65
CA THR A 364 2.44 6.17 11.21
C THR A 364 0.96 6.20 10.89
N HIS A 365 0.33 5.04 10.79
CA HIS A 365 -1.11 4.94 10.54
C HIS A 365 -1.66 3.65 11.11
N ALA A 366 -2.92 3.65 11.52
CA ALA A 366 -3.65 2.46 11.92
C ALA A 366 -4.91 2.29 11.07
N PHE A 367 -5.25 1.06 10.78
CA PHE A 367 -6.43 0.71 9.99
C PHE A 367 -6.90 -0.69 10.38
N MET A 368 -8.05 -1.11 9.87
CA MET A 368 -8.65 -2.39 10.17
C MET A 368 -8.90 -3.15 8.86
N GLU A 369 -8.39 -4.38 8.79
CA GLU A 369 -8.76 -5.32 7.72
C GLU A 369 -9.82 -6.29 8.26
N VAL A 370 -10.85 -6.58 7.47
CA VAL A 370 -11.91 -7.52 7.82
C VAL A 370 -11.94 -8.61 6.75
N ALA A 371 -11.70 -9.85 7.17
CA ALA A 371 -11.81 -11.04 6.33
C ALA A 371 -13.17 -11.71 6.57
N ILE A 372 -13.95 -11.81 5.51
CA ILE A 372 -15.32 -12.35 5.49
C ILE A 372 -15.31 -13.67 4.70
N PRO A 373 -15.75 -14.79 5.27
CA PRO A 373 -15.79 -16.08 4.57
C PRO A 373 -16.82 -16.04 3.43
N ARG A 374 -16.47 -16.63 2.28
CA ARG A 374 -17.32 -16.64 1.07
C ARG A 374 -18.05 -17.97 0.83
N GLY A 375 -17.85 -18.97 1.69
CA GLY A 375 -18.46 -20.30 1.59
C GLY A 375 -17.74 -21.28 0.64
N ASP A 376 -16.78 -20.80 -0.16
CA ASP A 376 -15.96 -21.57 -1.12
C ASP A 376 -14.53 -21.84 -0.61
N SER A 377 -14.33 -21.84 0.72
CA SER A 377 -13.00 -21.88 1.36
C SER A 377 -12.09 -20.68 1.02
N SER A 378 -12.66 -19.57 0.54
CA SER A 378 -11.98 -18.28 0.40
C SER A 378 -12.54 -17.21 1.32
N TYR A 379 -11.76 -16.14 1.49
CA TYR A 379 -12.07 -14.97 2.29
C TYR A 379 -12.01 -13.71 1.43
N ALA A 380 -13.08 -12.92 1.43
CA ALA A 380 -13.04 -11.54 0.93
C ALA A 380 -12.43 -10.65 2.02
N VAL A 381 -11.38 -9.91 1.68
CA VAL A 381 -10.74 -8.96 2.59
C VAL A 381 -11.17 -7.55 2.24
N TYR A 382 -11.52 -6.78 3.27
CA TYR A 382 -11.89 -5.37 3.18
C TYR A 382 -10.98 -4.54 4.09
N SER A 383 -10.41 -3.44 3.61
CA SER A 383 -9.51 -2.58 4.40
C SER A 383 -10.14 -1.22 4.65
N PHE A 384 -10.37 -0.86 5.91
CA PHE A 384 -10.99 0.40 6.30
C PHE A 384 -10.07 1.19 7.21
N GLY A 385 -9.98 2.50 6.99
CA GLY A 385 -9.25 3.38 7.90
C GLY A 385 -9.84 4.77 7.97
N LYS A 386 -9.77 5.35 9.17
CA LYS A 386 -10.23 6.71 9.42
C LYS A 386 -9.16 7.69 8.96
N VAL A 387 -9.55 8.63 8.10
CA VAL A 387 -8.66 9.62 7.51
C VAL A 387 -9.27 11.02 7.57
N ALA A 388 -8.41 12.03 7.57
CA ALA A 388 -8.85 13.41 7.37
C ALA A 388 -9.29 13.64 5.92
N THR A 389 -10.28 14.52 5.71
CA THR A 389 -10.73 14.86 4.35
C THR A 389 -9.87 15.92 3.66
N LYS A 390 -8.93 16.53 4.39
CA LYS A 390 -8.01 17.56 3.88
C LYS A 390 -6.56 17.10 4.01
N PHE A 391 -5.82 17.16 2.90
CA PHE A 391 -4.36 16.96 2.87
C PHE A 391 -3.64 18.31 3.11
N PRO A 392 -2.53 18.33 3.87
CA PRO A 392 -1.68 19.52 3.97
C PRO A 392 -0.98 19.79 2.63
N GLY A 393 -1.05 21.03 2.14
CA GLY A 393 -0.28 21.49 0.98
C GLY A 393 1.05 22.15 1.33
N SER A 394 1.31 22.43 2.62
CA SER A 394 2.54 23.07 3.09
C SER A 394 2.92 22.65 4.51
N PHE A 395 4.16 22.97 4.92
CA PHE A 395 4.64 22.74 6.29
C PHE A 395 3.80 23.48 7.35
N LEU A 396 3.40 24.73 7.09
CA LEU A 396 2.55 25.49 8.01
C LEU A 396 1.16 24.87 8.15
N GLU A 397 0.58 24.40 7.04
CA GLU A 397 -0.69 23.67 7.08
C GLU A 397 -0.55 22.33 7.81
N THR A 398 0.62 21.68 7.75
CA THR A 398 0.90 20.43 8.49
C THR A 398 0.89 20.69 9.99
N LEU A 399 1.59 21.73 10.47
CA LEU A 399 1.58 22.14 11.87
C LEU A 399 0.17 22.52 12.35
N GLU A 400 -0.57 23.26 11.51
CA GLU A 400 -1.96 23.61 11.81
C GLU A 400 -2.85 22.38 11.92
N ILE A 401 -2.71 21.41 11.00
CA ILE A 401 -3.49 20.16 10.98
C ILE A 401 -3.20 19.32 12.22
N PHE A 402 -1.99 19.37 12.75
CA PHE A 402 -1.64 18.69 14.00
C PHE A 402 -2.47 19.23 15.19
N GLY A 403 -2.56 20.56 15.31
CA GLY A 403 -3.25 21.20 16.44
C GLY A 403 -4.77 21.31 16.32
N ARG A 404 -5.37 21.15 15.14
CA ARG A 404 -6.83 21.36 14.94
C ARG A 404 -7.61 20.06 14.74
N ASN A 405 -8.90 20.15 15.01
CA ASN A 405 -9.87 19.17 14.53
C ASN A 405 -10.12 19.35 13.02
N LEU A 406 -10.30 18.24 12.31
CA LEU A 406 -10.65 18.18 10.90
C LEU A 406 -11.91 17.36 10.70
N HIS A 407 -12.62 17.59 9.60
CA HIS A 407 -13.60 16.61 9.14
C HIS A 407 -12.88 15.32 8.69
N ALA A 408 -13.53 14.20 8.92
CA ALA A 408 -13.02 12.87 8.66
C ALA A 408 -13.97 12.07 7.78
N THR A 409 -13.45 11.01 7.17
CA THR A 409 -14.22 9.95 6.55
C THR A 409 -13.57 8.60 6.82
N LEU A 410 -14.21 7.52 6.38
CA LEU A 410 -13.57 6.20 6.29
C LEU A 410 -13.12 5.96 4.85
N ALA A 411 -11.84 5.73 4.66
CA ALA A 411 -11.28 5.30 3.39
C ALA A 411 -11.52 3.81 3.18
N TYR A 412 -11.88 3.43 1.95
CA TYR A 412 -11.88 2.05 1.48
C TYR A 412 -11.35 1.98 0.03
N PRO A 413 -10.30 1.20 -0.24
CA PRO A 413 -9.39 0.64 0.76
C PRO A 413 -8.61 1.75 1.48
N ASP A 414 -8.09 1.46 2.66
CA ASP A 414 -7.07 2.33 3.28
C ASP A 414 -5.74 2.23 2.50
N ASP A 415 -5.19 3.36 2.07
CA ASP A 415 -3.97 3.40 1.26
C ASP A 415 -2.74 2.79 1.93
N ASN A 416 -2.69 2.74 3.27
CA ASN A 416 -1.54 2.17 3.98
C ASN A 416 -1.42 0.66 3.80
N VAL A 417 -2.48 -0.01 3.34
CA VAL A 417 -2.42 -1.42 2.97
C VAL A 417 -1.43 -1.68 1.81
N TYR A 418 -1.11 -0.64 1.02
CA TYR A 418 -0.18 -0.70 -0.11
C TYR A 418 1.25 -0.27 0.21
N TYR A 419 1.49 0.31 1.39
CA TYR A 419 2.79 0.90 1.73
C TYR A 419 3.80 -0.13 2.20
N SER A 420 4.29 -0.94 1.27
CA SER A 420 5.37 -1.93 1.43
C SER A 420 6.70 -1.35 1.95
N HIS A 421 6.92 -0.05 1.79
CA HIS A 421 8.08 0.66 2.32
C HIS A 421 7.98 0.97 3.82
N ARG A 422 6.81 0.76 4.42
CA ARG A 422 6.59 0.90 5.87
C ARG A 422 6.66 -0.48 6.52
N SER A 423 7.14 -0.51 7.75
CA SER A 423 7.01 -1.70 8.59
C SER A 423 5.55 -1.88 9.00
N TYR A 424 5.11 -3.13 9.13
CA TYR A 424 3.73 -3.49 9.41
C TYR A 424 3.61 -4.35 10.68
N ALA A 425 2.67 -4.01 11.56
CA ALA A 425 2.28 -4.80 12.71
C ALA A 425 0.76 -4.99 12.71
N CYS A 426 0.32 -6.13 13.22
CA CYS A 426 -1.09 -6.49 13.24
C CYS A 426 -1.41 -7.38 14.44
N HIS A 427 -2.68 -7.33 14.86
CA HIS A 427 -3.25 -8.20 15.89
C HIS A 427 -4.64 -8.69 15.47
N PRO A 428 -4.83 -10.02 15.29
CA PRO A 428 -6.06 -10.60 14.77
C PRO A 428 -7.09 -10.87 15.87
N PHE A 429 -8.36 -10.75 15.50
CA PHE A 429 -9.52 -11.06 16.33
C PHE A 429 -10.49 -11.95 15.55
N ILE A 430 -10.76 -13.15 16.06
CA ILE A 430 -11.76 -14.05 15.49
C ILE A 430 -13.14 -13.57 15.92
N LEU A 431 -14.03 -13.37 14.95
CA LEU A 431 -15.39 -12.91 15.18
C LEU A 431 -16.40 -14.00 14.79
N THR A 432 -17.45 -14.13 15.59
CA THR A 432 -18.67 -14.80 15.15
C THR A 432 -19.33 -14.01 14.02
N GLU A 433 -20.20 -14.65 13.25
CA GLU A 433 -20.97 -13.97 12.21
C GLU A 433 -21.76 -12.77 12.77
N THR A 434 -22.43 -12.93 13.92
CA THR A 434 -23.15 -11.82 14.58
C THR A 434 -22.24 -10.65 14.94
N GLN A 435 -21.04 -10.93 15.48
CA GLN A 435 -20.03 -9.90 15.76
C GLN A 435 -19.51 -9.24 14.49
N GLY A 436 -19.29 -10.01 13.42
CA GLY A 436 -18.91 -9.51 12.10
C GLY A 436 -19.95 -8.55 11.52
N HIS A 437 -21.23 -8.93 11.55
CA HIS A 437 -22.33 -8.06 11.16
C HIS A 437 -22.41 -6.78 12.00
N GLN A 438 -22.23 -6.90 13.32
CA GLN A 438 -22.18 -5.73 14.21
C GLN A 438 -21.03 -4.79 13.81
N LEU A 439 -19.83 -5.33 13.56
CA LEU A 439 -18.67 -4.57 13.12
C LEU A 439 -18.96 -3.80 11.82
N MET A 440 -19.52 -4.46 10.81
CA MET A 440 -19.84 -3.82 9.53
C MET A 440 -20.93 -2.76 9.68
N ASN A 441 -21.88 -2.93 10.61
CA ASN A 441 -22.87 -1.89 10.91
C ASN A 441 -22.25 -0.66 11.57
N LEU A 442 -21.24 -0.82 12.45
CA LEU A 442 -20.49 0.30 13.03
C LEU A 442 -19.71 1.06 11.94
N ILE A 443 -19.05 0.34 11.04
CA ILE A 443 -18.33 0.90 9.89
C ILE A 443 -19.28 1.71 9.00
N LYS A 444 -20.44 1.15 8.63
CA LYS A 444 -21.50 1.85 7.88
C LYS A 444 -21.96 3.13 8.59
N ARG A 445 -22.22 3.06 9.90
CA ARG A 445 -22.63 4.20 10.72
C ARG A 445 -21.60 5.32 10.67
N ASP A 446 -20.33 4.99 10.86
CA ASP A 446 -19.26 5.99 10.92
C ASP A 446 -18.95 6.59 9.54
N PHE A 447 -19.06 5.80 8.48
CA PHE A 447 -18.99 6.31 7.12
C PHE A 447 -20.15 7.27 6.79
N LEU A 448 -21.38 6.96 7.22
CA LEU A 448 -22.52 7.87 7.08
C LEU A 448 -22.30 9.19 7.85
N LYS A 449 -21.71 9.14 9.06
CA LYS A 449 -21.30 10.36 9.77
C LYS A 449 -20.29 11.16 8.94
N GLY A 450 -19.32 10.49 8.32
CA GLY A 450 -18.34 11.11 7.42
C GLY A 450 -18.99 11.82 6.23
N ARG A 451 -19.92 11.16 5.54
CA ARG A 451 -20.70 11.75 4.42
C ARG A 451 -21.47 13.01 4.83
N GLN A 452 -21.94 13.06 6.08
CA GLN A 452 -22.67 14.20 6.62
C GLN A 452 -21.76 15.29 7.20
N GLY A 453 -20.43 15.13 7.15
CA GLY A 453 -19.48 16.03 7.78
C GLY A 453 -19.46 15.97 9.31
N ASN A 454 -20.09 14.95 9.91
CA ASN A 454 -20.25 14.78 11.35
C ASN A 454 -19.22 13.84 11.98
N PHE A 455 -18.14 13.55 11.26
CA PHE A 455 -17.04 12.72 11.73
C PHE A 455 -15.77 13.56 11.83
N VAL A 456 -15.05 13.46 12.95
CA VAL A 456 -13.91 14.33 13.26
C VAL A 456 -12.62 13.53 13.33
N TYR A 457 -11.54 14.11 12.82
CA TYR A 457 -10.18 13.61 12.92
C TYR A 457 -9.32 14.61 13.70
N GLN A 458 -8.60 14.12 14.69
CA GLN A 458 -7.54 14.89 15.38
C GLN A 458 -6.41 13.94 15.75
N ILE A 459 -5.17 14.33 15.42
CA ILE A 459 -4.00 13.44 15.43
C ILE A 459 -3.72 12.85 16.82
N GLU A 460 -4.00 13.57 17.89
CA GLU A 460 -3.63 13.16 19.25
C GLU A 460 -4.78 12.47 20.00
N SER A 461 -6.03 12.82 19.69
CA SER A 461 -7.20 12.52 20.51
C SER A 461 -8.34 11.82 19.78
N GLU A 462 -8.46 11.97 18.46
CA GLU A 462 -9.56 11.46 17.63
C GLU A 462 -9.04 10.87 16.30
N ASN A 463 -8.02 10.04 16.37
CA ASN A 463 -7.27 9.56 15.20
C ASN A 463 -7.68 8.14 14.72
N CYS A 464 -6.91 7.62 13.77
CA CYS A 464 -7.11 6.31 13.17
C CYS A 464 -6.92 5.13 14.15
N ALA A 465 -5.94 5.19 15.05
CA ALA A 465 -5.68 4.14 16.05
C ALA A 465 -6.79 4.06 17.09
N LYS A 466 -7.29 5.23 17.55
CA LYS A 466 -8.43 5.28 18.46
C LYS A 466 -9.67 4.67 17.83
N TRP A 467 -9.95 5.03 16.57
CA TRP A 467 -11.09 4.47 15.84
C TRP A 467 -11.01 2.94 15.74
N VAL A 468 -9.86 2.36 15.41
CA VAL A 468 -9.68 0.89 15.38
C VAL A 468 -9.95 0.28 16.77
N HIS A 469 -9.35 0.84 17.82
CA HIS A 469 -9.51 0.34 19.20
C HIS A 469 -10.97 0.36 19.64
N GLU A 470 -11.63 1.52 19.54
CA GLU A 470 -12.99 1.72 20.03
C GLU A 470 -14.01 0.93 19.20
N THR A 471 -13.83 0.85 17.88
CA THR A 471 -14.71 0.04 17.01
C THR A 471 -14.66 -1.43 17.40
N LEU A 472 -13.47 -1.98 17.65
CA LEU A 472 -13.32 -3.37 18.09
C LEU A 472 -13.86 -3.57 19.52
N ALA A 473 -13.64 -2.61 20.43
CA ALA A 473 -14.15 -2.66 21.80
C ALA A 473 -15.67 -2.62 21.87
N GLU A 474 -16.35 -1.90 20.96
CA GLU A 474 -17.81 -1.90 20.83
C GLU A 474 -18.35 -3.30 20.44
N VAL A 475 -17.56 -4.12 19.74
CA VAL A 475 -17.96 -5.47 19.27
C VAL A 475 -17.57 -6.59 20.25
N LEU A 476 -16.37 -6.54 20.81
CA LEU A 476 -15.79 -7.59 21.65
C LEU A 476 -15.83 -7.28 23.15
N SER A 477 -16.24 -6.08 23.55
CA SER A 477 -16.07 -5.48 24.87
C SER A 477 -14.63 -5.04 25.19
N GLU A 478 -14.50 -3.95 25.96
CA GLU A 478 -13.21 -3.37 26.34
C GLU A 478 -12.27 -4.35 27.04
N ASN A 479 -12.81 -5.34 27.77
CA ASN A 479 -12.00 -6.34 28.50
C ASN A 479 -11.32 -7.37 27.59
N GLU A 480 -11.79 -7.51 26.35
CA GLU A 480 -11.23 -8.44 25.36
C GLU A 480 -10.22 -7.75 24.43
N ILE A 481 -10.15 -6.42 24.45
CA ILE A 481 -9.21 -5.64 23.64
C ILE A 481 -7.93 -5.36 24.45
N PRO A 482 -6.78 -5.92 24.07
CA PRO A 482 -5.52 -5.58 24.72
C PRO A 482 -5.15 -4.10 24.47
N GLU A 483 -4.33 -3.55 25.36
CA GLU A 483 -3.79 -2.19 25.19
C GLU A 483 -2.77 -2.15 24.04
N MET A 484 -3.27 -1.97 22.82
CA MET A 484 -2.49 -2.00 21.57
C MET A 484 -1.94 -0.64 21.17
N PHE A 485 -2.67 0.43 21.49
CA PHE A 485 -2.39 1.77 20.95
C PHE A 485 -2.19 2.84 22.02
N ARG A 486 -2.69 2.63 23.25
CA ARG A 486 -2.68 3.66 24.27
C ARG A 486 -1.28 3.89 24.85
N MET A 487 -0.92 5.16 24.98
CA MET A 487 0.26 5.61 25.72
C MET A 487 0.08 7.04 26.21
N ARG A 488 0.99 7.56 27.04
CA ARG A 488 1.00 8.98 27.38
C ARG A 488 1.63 9.78 26.24
N LEU A 489 1.11 10.97 25.93
CA LEU A 489 1.66 11.83 24.87
C LEU A 489 3.16 12.08 25.08
N LEU A 490 3.57 12.38 26.30
CA LEU A 490 4.99 12.62 26.58
C LEU A 490 5.84 11.37 26.36
N ASP A 491 5.30 10.15 26.45
CA ASP A 491 6.09 8.94 26.19
C ASP A 491 6.38 8.72 24.70
N THR A 492 5.86 9.56 23.80
CA THR A 492 6.20 9.52 22.38
C THR A 492 7.61 10.04 22.12
N GLU A 493 8.14 9.68 20.96
CA GLU A 493 9.52 9.90 20.52
C GLU A 493 9.56 10.72 19.22
N PRO A 494 8.99 11.93 19.19
CA PRO A 494 9.04 12.77 17.99
C PRO A 494 10.47 13.24 17.71
N GLU A 495 10.74 13.59 16.45
CA GLU A 495 12.03 14.13 16.01
C GLU A 495 12.12 15.67 16.07
N GLY A 496 13.32 16.21 15.82
CA GLY A 496 13.55 17.63 15.66
C GLY A 496 13.24 18.49 16.89
N VAL A 497 12.62 19.66 16.65
CA VAL A 497 12.33 20.67 17.68
C VAL A 497 11.31 20.15 18.70
N VAL A 498 10.32 19.37 18.25
CA VAL A 498 9.28 18.79 19.12
C VAL A 498 9.91 17.86 20.17
N SER A 499 10.91 17.07 19.79
CA SER A 499 11.70 16.24 20.72
C SER A 499 12.32 17.05 21.87
N HIS A 500 12.85 18.24 21.56
CA HIS A 500 13.48 19.11 22.54
C HIS A 500 12.44 19.70 23.50
N ILE A 501 11.30 20.13 22.96
CA ILE A 501 10.17 20.61 23.76
C ILE A 501 9.72 19.51 24.72
N PHE A 502 9.54 18.28 24.24
CA PHE A 502 9.11 17.15 25.07
C PHE A 502 10.12 16.84 26.17
N LYS A 503 11.43 16.88 25.87
CA LYS A 503 12.49 16.71 26.88
C LYS A 503 12.48 17.78 27.96
N ILE A 504 12.16 19.04 27.61
CA ILE A 504 12.04 20.13 28.58
C ILE A 504 10.80 19.91 29.45
N ILE A 505 9.65 19.60 28.85
CA ILE A 505 8.39 19.38 29.56
C ILE A 505 8.52 18.19 30.53
N LYS A 506 9.16 17.09 30.12
CA LYS A 506 9.42 15.91 30.97
C LYS A 506 10.25 16.21 32.23
N LYS A 507 11.02 17.31 32.26
CA LYS A 507 11.78 17.73 33.45
C LYS A 507 10.93 18.50 34.45
N LEU A 508 9.74 18.95 34.06
CA LEU A 508 8.80 19.64 34.94
C LEU A 508 8.08 18.63 35.85
N PRO A 509 7.62 19.03 37.04
CA PRO A 509 6.76 18.19 37.87
C PRO A 509 5.51 17.74 37.08
N ASP A 510 5.02 16.53 37.34
CA ASP A 510 3.89 15.93 36.61
C ASP A 510 2.65 16.84 36.54
N SER A 511 2.39 17.63 37.59
CA SER A 511 1.28 18.59 37.64
C SER A 511 1.40 19.76 36.65
N TRP A 512 2.62 20.06 36.18
CA TRP A 512 2.92 21.15 35.23
C TRP A 512 3.05 20.68 33.79
N GLN A 513 3.30 19.39 33.58
CA GLN A 513 3.52 18.82 32.25
C GLN A 513 2.35 19.10 31.31
N THR A 514 1.13 18.72 31.72
CA THR A 514 -0.09 18.94 30.92
C THR A 514 -0.34 20.44 30.66
N PRO A 515 -0.42 21.33 31.67
CA PRO A 515 -0.66 22.76 31.42
C PRO A 515 0.31 23.38 30.41
N VAL A 516 1.60 23.05 30.52
CA VAL A 516 2.63 23.56 29.60
C VAL A 516 2.45 22.99 28.20
N LEU A 517 2.13 21.70 28.09
CA LEU A 517 1.85 21.06 26.81
C LEU A 517 0.64 21.70 26.13
N THR A 518 -0.47 21.90 26.86
CA THR A 518 -1.65 22.60 26.34
C THR A 518 -1.30 24.01 25.86
N PHE A 519 -0.51 24.76 26.62
CA PHE A 519 -0.08 26.11 26.25
C PHE A 519 0.64 26.14 24.88
N PHE A 520 1.52 25.17 24.61
CA PHE A 520 2.19 25.07 23.30
C PHE A 520 1.25 24.70 22.15
N HIS A 521 0.17 23.95 22.41
CA HIS A 521 -0.79 23.53 21.38
C HIS A 521 -1.81 24.62 21.00
N LEU A 522 -2.09 25.56 21.92
CA LEU A 522 -3.00 26.69 21.66
C LEU A 522 -2.64 27.51 20.40
N PRO A 523 -1.40 28.03 20.24
CA PRO A 523 -1.02 28.77 19.04
C PRO A 523 -0.93 27.90 17.79
N MET A 524 -0.78 26.58 17.94
CA MET A 524 -0.68 25.63 16.82
C MET A 524 -2.04 25.21 16.24
N GLY A 525 -3.15 25.72 16.78
CA GLY A 525 -4.48 25.48 16.24
C GLY A 525 -5.44 24.79 17.20
N ALA A 526 -5.04 24.49 18.44
CA ALA A 526 -5.95 23.87 19.41
C ALA A 526 -7.19 24.73 19.74
N LEU A 527 -7.11 26.04 19.52
CA LEU A 527 -8.24 26.98 19.62
C LEU A 527 -9.22 26.87 18.45
N LYS A 528 -8.81 26.32 17.30
CA LYS A 528 -9.66 26.24 16.11
C LYS A 528 -10.82 25.29 16.37
N GLU A 529 -11.99 25.74 15.96
CA GLU A 529 -13.26 25.07 16.19
C GLU A 529 -13.69 24.31 14.94
N THR A 530 -14.23 23.11 15.13
CA THR A 530 -14.90 22.34 14.08
C THR A 530 -16.32 22.05 14.52
N TRP A 531 -17.27 22.45 13.69
CA TRP A 531 -18.68 22.28 13.98
C TRP A 531 -19.21 20.99 13.36
N ILE A 532 -19.86 20.17 14.17
CA ILE A 532 -20.52 18.94 13.75
C ILE A 532 -21.91 18.84 14.36
N ILE A 533 -22.72 17.89 13.89
CA ILE A 533 -24.00 17.53 14.48
C ILE A 533 -23.85 16.18 15.20
N GLU A 534 -24.03 16.18 16.52
CA GLU A 534 -24.07 14.98 17.36
C GLU A 534 -25.45 14.87 18.01
N ASN A 535 -26.12 13.73 17.82
CA ASN A 535 -27.47 13.47 18.38
C ASN A 535 -28.48 14.59 18.06
N GLY A 536 -28.44 15.10 16.82
CA GLY A 536 -29.32 16.18 16.35
C GLY A 536 -28.95 17.58 16.86
N LYS A 537 -27.88 17.74 17.66
CA LYS A 537 -27.43 19.04 18.17
C LYS A 537 -26.12 19.46 17.52
N LYS A 538 -26.02 20.75 17.19
CA LYS A 538 -24.77 21.34 16.71
C LYS A 538 -23.78 21.45 17.87
N VAL A 539 -22.63 20.79 17.76
CA VAL A 539 -21.56 20.74 18.76
C VAL A 539 -20.29 21.33 18.17
N CYS A 540 -19.60 22.16 18.96
CA CYS A 540 -18.28 22.66 18.63
C CYS A 540 -17.22 21.72 19.21
N LYS A 541 -16.33 21.20 18.36
CA LYS A 541 -15.17 20.40 18.73
C LYS A 541 -13.92 21.26 18.65
N SER A 542 -13.18 21.32 19.75
CA SER A 542 -11.91 22.03 19.86
C SER A 542 -10.98 21.24 20.78
N LEU A 543 -9.69 21.18 20.43
CA LEU A 543 -8.71 20.50 21.29
C LEU A 543 -8.55 21.24 22.62
N ARG A 544 -8.80 22.57 22.68
CA ARG A 544 -8.73 23.39 23.90
C ARG A 544 -9.45 22.78 25.10
N PHE A 545 -10.61 22.18 24.88
CA PHE A 545 -11.48 21.65 25.94
C PHE A 545 -11.55 20.12 25.95
N HIS A 546 -10.68 19.46 25.18
CA HIS A 546 -10.74 18.02 25.04
C HIS A 546 -10.33 17.33 26.35
N ASP A 547 -11.03 16.24 26.71
CA ASP A 547 -10.70 15.41 27.87
C ASP A 547 -9.30 14.78 27.81
N PHE A 548 -8.69 14.81 26.62
CA PHE A 548 -7.30 14.45 26.37
C PHE A 548 -6.35 15.16 27.33
N TRP A 549 -6.55 16.45 27.60
CA TRP A 549 -5.68 17.18 28.53
C TRP A 549 -5.81 16.68 29.97
N LYS A 550 -6.92 16.05 30.35
CA LYS A 550 -7.07 15.51 31.71
C LYS A 550 -6.26 14.22 31.91
N THR A 551 -6.11 13.41 30.88
CA THR A 551 -5.46 12.10 30.96
C THR A 551 -4.05 12.10 30.40
N GLY A 552 -3.76 12.96 29.42
CA GLY A 552 -2.55 12.92 28.60
C GLY A 552 -2.42 11.66 27.76
N ILE A 553 -3.49 10.85 27.64
CA ILE A 553 -3.47 9.57 26.92
C ILE A 553 -3.79 9.80 25.45
N VAL A 554 -2.99 9.21 24.58
CA VAL A 554 -3.13 9.22 23.13
C VAL A 554 -3.21 7.79 22.60
N PHE A 555 -3.72 7.65 21.37
CA PHE A 555 -3.70 6.39 20.64
C PHE A 555 -2.65 6.49 19.54
N LEU A 556 -1.51 5.83 19.69
CA LEU A 556 -0.41 5.89 18.73
C LEU A 556 -0.31 4.57 17.94
N PRO A 557 -0.40 4.59 16.59
CA PRO A 557 -0.25 3.36 15.79
C PRO A 557 1.06 2.59 16.05
N ALA A 558 2.18 3.30 16.25
CA ALA A 558 3.48 2.69 16.53
C ALA A 558 3.52 1.85 17.82
N MET A 559 2.60 2.07 18.76
CA MET A 559 2.52 1.25 19.98
C MET A 559 2.16 -0.20 19.68
N LEU A 560 1.42 -0.49 18.61
CA LEU A 560 1.10 -1.86 18.24
C LEU A 560 2.37 -2.64 17.88
N HIS A 561 3.31 -1.99 17.21
CA HIS A 561 4.62 -2.56 16.91
C HIS A 561 5.38 -2.89 18.19
N LYS A 562 5.48 -1.91 19.10
CA LYS A 562 6.17 -2.09 20.38
C LYS A 562 5.55 -3.21 21.21
N CYS A 563 4.21 -3.26 21.33
CA CYS A 563 3.51 -4.32 22.04
C CYS A 563 3.75 -5.69 21.40
N LYS A 564 3.86 -5.77 20.07
CA LYS A 564 4.19 -7.02 19.35
C LYS A 564 5.64 -7.44 19.57
N ASP A 565 6.58 -6.50 19.46
CA ASP A 565 8.03 -6.72 19.67
C ASP A 565 8.33 -7.15 21.12
N GLU A 566 7.62 -6.58 22.11
CA GLU A 566 7.72 -6.92 23.53
C GLU A 566 6.93 -8.19 23.92
N GLY A 567 6.18 -8.80 22.99
CA GLY A 567 5.34 -9.98 23.26
C GLY A 567 4.20 -9.73 24.25
N ARG A 568 3.74 -8.48 24.37
CA ARG A 568 2.67 -8.06 25.30
C ARG A 568 1.26 -8.36 24.80
N LEU A 569 1.11 -8.62 23.51
CA LEU A 569 -0.17 -8.98 22.93
C LEU A 569 -0.45 -10.47 23.15
N PRO A 570 -1.65 -10.84 23.61
CA PRO A 570 -2.01 -12.25 23.70
C PRO A 570 -1.88 -12.89 22.33
N ARG A 571 -1.36 -14.12 22.25
CA ARG A 571 -1.45 -14.89 21.00
C ARG A 571 -2.92 -15.25 20.82
N ALA A 572 -3.54 -14.83 19.72
CA ALA A 572 -4.95 -15.07 19.41
C ALA A 572 -5.35 -16.57 19.51
N SER A 573 -4.38 -17.47 19.36
CA SER A 573 -4.56 -18.92 19.46
C SER A 573 -3.92 -19.60 20.69
N GLY A 574 -3.13 -18.89 21.49
CA GLY A 574 -2.01 -19.50 22.21
C GLY A 574 -2.35 -20.55 23.27
N MET A 575 -3.51 -20.47 23.91
CA MET A 575 -3.83 -21.40 25.02
C MET A 575 -4.77 -22.51 24.59
N VAL A 576 -5.79 -22.21 23.79
CA VAL A 576 -6.77 -23.19 23.34
C VAL A 576 -6.20 -24.08 22.22
N GLU A 577 -5.42 -23.53 21.28
CA GLU A 577 -4.78 -24.35 20.25
C GLU A 577 -3.61 -25.17 20.80
N LEU A 578 -2.79 -24.62 21.69
CA LEU A 578 -1.73 -25.40 22.34
C LEU A 578 -2.32 -26.57 23.11
N ILE A 579 -3.42 -26.35 23.84
CA ILE A 579 -4.12 -27.41 24.58
C ILE A 579 -4.83 -28.37 23.64
N SER A 580 -5.51 -27.89 22.60
CA SER A 580 -6.21 -28.73 21.61
C SER A 580 -5.22 -29.59 20.83
N HIS A 581 -4.08 -29.03 20.43
CA HIS A 581 -2.99 -29.72 19.74
C HIS A 581 -2.32 -30.76 20.66
N LEU A 582 -1.95 -30.38 21.89
CA LEU A 582 -1.43 -31.33 22.89
C LEU A 582 -2.46 -32.41 23.21
N TYR A 583 -3.75 -32.10 23.27
CA TYR A 583 -4.81 -33.06 23.56
C TYR A 583 -5.04 -34.02 22.39
N THR A 584 -5.05 -33.56 21.14
CA THR A 584 -5.22 -34.43 19.95
C THR A 584 -4.03 -35.35 19.72
N HIS A 585 -2.81 -34.86 19.94
CA HIS A 585 -1.58 -35.60 19.63
C HIS A 585 -1.01 -36.41 20.81
N CYS A 586 -1.56 -36.21 22.01
CA CYS A 586 -1.18 -37.01 23.17
C CYS A 586 -1.79 -38.42 23.08
N LYS A 587 -0.95 -39.43 22.84
CA LYS A 587 -1.35 -40.85 22.79
C LYS A 587 -1.53 -41.49 24.17
N VAL A 588 -1.16 -40.79 25.24
CA VAL A 588 -1.18 -41.31 26.61
C VAL A 588 -2.47 -40.86 27.32
N PRO A 589 -3.41 -41.78 27.65
CA PRO A 589 -4.72 -41.41 28.21
C PRO A 589 -4.65 -40.63 29.53
N SER A 590 -3.69 -40.94 30.40
CA SER A 590 -3.49 -40.23 31.68
C SER A 590 -3.04 -38.78 31.48
N MET A 591 -2.21 -38.54 30.47
CA MET A 591 -1.74 -37.20 30.11
C MET A 591 -2.85 -36.40 29.41
N LYS A 592 -3.73 -37.03 28.62
CA LYS A 592 -4.97 -36.41 28.10
C LYS A 592 -5.90 -35.97 29.22
N GLN A 593 -6.16 -36.83 30.21
CA GLN A 593 -6.96 -36.48 31.39
C GLN A 593 -6.32 -35.36 32.22
N TYR A 594 -4.99 -35.38 32.39
CA TYR A 594 -4.26 -34.32 33.07
C TYR A 594 -4.40 -32.98 32.34
N LEU A 595 -4.17 -32.96 31.01
CA LEU A 595 -4.37 -31.78 30.18
C LEU A 595 -5.80 -31.27 30.32
N PHE A 596 -6.81 -32.13 30.14
CA PHE A 596 -8.23 -31.76 30.29
C PHE A 596 -8.55 -31.15 31.66
N LYS A 597 -8.09 -31.77 32.76
CA LYS A 597 -8.27 -31.24 34.11
C LYS A 597 -7.59 -29.88 34.30
N LYS A 598 -6.38 -29.70 33.75
CA LYS A 598 -5.64 -28.44 33.84
C LYS A 598 -6.29 -27.34 32.99
N THR A 599 -6.82 -27.68 31.82
CA THR A 599 -7.60 -26.77 30.97
C THR A 599 -8.88 -26.33 31.67
N LYS A 600 -9.63 -27.29 32.23
CA LYS A 600 -10.86 -27.02 32.97
C LYS A 600 -10.58 -26.13 34.18
N PHE A 601 -9.52 -26.42 34.93
CA PHE A 601 -9.08 -25.59 36.06
C PHE A 601 -8.67 -24.17 35.63
N LEU A 602 -7.96 -24.02 34.50
CA LEU A 602 -7.60 -22.71 33.96
C LEU A 602 -8.83 -21.93 33.50
N PHE A 603 -9.80 -22.59 32.87
CA PHE A 603 -11.08 -21.99 32.50
C PHE A 603 -11.88 -21.56 33.73
N GLU A 604 -12.04 -22.43 34.73
CA GLU A 604 -12.72 -22.12 35.98
C GLU A 604 -12.05 -20.97 36.74
N ARG A 605 -10.71 -20.95 36.77
CA ARG A 605 -9.93 -19.86 37.39
C ARG A 605 -10.02 -18.57 36.59
N TRP A 606 -10.09 -18.63 35.26
CA TRP A 606 -10.30 -17.45 34.42
C TRP A 606 -11.71 -16.89 34.58
N SER A 607 -12.73 -17.76 34.64
CA SER A 607 -14.11 -17.38 34.98
C SER A 607 -14.21 -16.77 36.38
N PHE A 608 -13.48 -17.32 37.36
CA PHE A 608 -13.39 -16.77 38.72
C PHE A 608 -12.69 -15.41 38.75
N VAL A 609 -11.58 -15.24 38.03
CA VAL A 609 -10.88 -13.94 37.91
C VAL A 609 -11.78 -12.92 37.20
N LYS A 610 -12.55 -13.33 36.18
CA LYS A 610 -13.55 -12.49 35.49
C LYS A 610 -14.65 -12.05 36.46
N GLN A 611 -15.18 -12.95 37.29
CA GLN A 611 -16.13 -12.60 38.36
C GLN A 611 -15.54 -11.67 39.43
N GLN A 612 -14.31 -11.91 39.87
CA GLN A 612 -13.62 -11.05 40.85
C GLN A 612 -13.36 -9.64 40.29
N HIS A 613 -12.95 -9.54 39.03
CA HIS A 613 -12.80 -8.24 38.35
C HIS A 613 -14.14 -7.52 38.18
N GLN A 614 -15.21 -8.24 37.88
CA GLN A 614 -16.56 -7.69 37.78
C GLN A 614 -17.07 -7.18 39.14
N LEU A 615 -16.84 -7.94 40.22
CA LEU A 615 -17.15 -7.51 41.60
C LEU A 615 -16.32 -6.29 42.04
N LEU A 616 -15.01 -6.28 41.76
CA LEU A 616 -14.14 -5.12 42.02
C LEU A 616 -14.57 -3.87 41.23
N PHE A 617 -15.10 -4.06 40.02
CA PHE A 617 -15.60 -2.98 39.19
C PHE A 617 -16.94 -2.43 39.70
N GLU A 618 -17.88 -3.30 40.09
CA GLU A 618 -19.14 -2.85 40.72
C GLU A 618 -18.87 -2.14 42.05
N TYR A 619 -17.91 -2.62 42.85
CA TYR A 619 -17.50 -1.96 44.08
C TYR A 619 -16.91 -0.55 43.84
N LYS A 620 -16.10 -0.38 42.78
CA LYS A 620 -15.59 0.93 42.36
C LYS A 620 -16.71 1.84 41.81
N LYS A 621 -17.69 1.28 41.10
CA LYS A 621 -18.86 2.01 40.58
C LYS A 621 -19.75 2.52 41.73
N GLU A 622 -19.97 1.71 42.76
CA GLU A 622 -20.70 2.14 43.97
C GLU A 622 -19.91 3.17 44.79
N GLY A 623 -18.59 3.02 44.92
CA GLY A 623 -17.73 4.04 45.54
C GLY A 623 -17.79 5.39 44.82
N PHE A 624 -17.81 5.36 43.49
CA PHE A 624 -17.95 6.57 42.65
C PHE A 624 -19.34 7.21 42.77
N LEU A 625 -20.41 6.42 42.92
CA LEU A 625 -21.77 6.90 43.15
C LEU A 625 -21.98 7.46 44.57
N ARG A 626 -21.31 6.90 45.59
CA ARG A 626 -21.33 7.46 46.96
C ARG A 626 -20.58 8.80 47.05
N ASN A 627 -19.47 8.97 46.33
CA ASN A 627 -18.74 10.24 46.28
C ASN A 627 -19.51 11.35 45.55
N ARG A 628 -20.47 11.02 44.66
CA ARG A 628 -21.37 12.02 44.04
C ARG A 628 -22.46 12.54 44.99
N LYS A 629 -22.84 11.81 46.04
CA LYS A 629 -23.85 12.29 47.02
C LYS A 629 -23.31 13.36 47.98
N PHE A 630 -21.99 13.55 48.06
CA PHE A 630 -21.35 14.58 48.90
C PHE A 630 -21.07 15.91 48.19
N LEU A 631 -21.40 16.03 46.90
CA LEU A 631 -21.31 17.28 46.14
C LEU A 631 -22.72 17.80 45.82
N LYS A 632 -23.44 18.27 46.85
CA LYS A 632 -24.54 19.25 46.66
C LYS A 632 -23.91 20.65 46.65
N PRO A 633 -24.17 21.50 45.65
CA PRO A 633 -23.78 22.91 45.72
C PRO A 633 -24.62 23.59 46.80
N ALA A 634 -23.96 24.28 47.73
CA ALA A 634 -24.62 25.24 48.60
C ALA A 634 -25.13 26.42 47.74
N VAL A 635 -26.42 26.41 47.42
CA VAL A 635 -27.13 27.59 46.92
C VAL A 635 -27.31 28.52 48.11
N LYS A 636 -26.42 29.51 48.25
CA LYS A 636 -26.68 30.70 49.06
C LYS A 636 -27.46 31.68 48.19
N GLY A 637 -28.71 31.93 48.55
CA GLY A 637 -29.41 33.15 48.17
C GLY A 637 -28.95 34.31 49.06
N GLN A 638 -28.86 35.51 48.50
CA GLN A 638 -29.61 36.70 48.94
C GLN A 638 -29.22 37.92 48.08
N THR A 639 -30.28 38.67 47.74
CA THR A 639 -30.40 40.01 47.13
C THR A 639 -29.85 40.24 45.73
#